data_AF-A0AAW1Y7R7-F1
#
_entry.id   AF-A0AAW1Y7R7-F1
#
_cell.length_a   1.000
_cell.length_b   1.000
_cell.length_c   1.000
_cell.angle_alpha   90.00
_cell.angle_beta   90.00
_cell.angle_gamma   90.00
#
_symmetry.space_group_name_H-M   'P 1'
#
loop_
_entity.id
_entity.type
_entity.pdbx_description
1 polymer ?
#
loop_
_entity_poly.entity_id
_entity_poly.type
_entity_poly.pdbx_seq_one_letter_code
_entity_poly.pdbx_strand_id
1 'polypeptide(L)'
;MEPISTAICSGIAGKIAEYSVEPIKRQVDYVIHCKSNLEKLEIELNNLTDDRRTIEERIAEATSKGGRILEQVDKWVKEVDEVTGKANQLKDERVNGCCLNLKIRHQLSRKSIQLVENVVRLRNKEFPEISSGYHREEVCSISTGDYMPFYSRESAVEQVMDELKNPNTVQIGVCGIGGVGKTTLVKEVFRKAKQDTNLFDKVAILFDVKSIQDLEVIQKQIVEKLGMDLLVGETMVNRASRLCGYIKGKKILIILDDVQTKIDLEQLGVPGVATCKVLHTSRIPISGMSPDKGFKLGILPEEEAWELFENKADVLHKDPAIQTVAKHVAKKCGGLPVLVVTVASSLKDKTRLYSWDNALRSLKEFDHKDKSPEKEAHSTIEWSYNQLDDSMLKDLFLLCGTTVRGNRICLEDLFRYSMGLSVFKNVHTLEHARNAFYSKVDELKDFCLLIDGEADTSVRMHDIVRDTARHIALRDHHMLSAMEDGGDDQSDGKGWPNNELTEKCTTISFPSANNIPEVLQCPALKMFLLQGNDRDDDSLKFLPEFFNETKQLRVLSLGEMLIPSLPSSLQFLSKLQTLCLHECSLEDLSLVGQLNNLEILSLEGSYVKQLPKEIGQLTGLRLLDLSNCYWLEVVSPGVISSLTRLEELRMRRSFKNWKAAGDGSNAGLFELKDLSQLTALEVHVPNADILPADFFLMS
;
A
#
# COMPACT_ATOMS: atom_id res chain seq x y z
N MET A 1 1.58 -87.02 58.09
CA MET A 1 1.43 -86.21 56.86
C MET A 1 1.00 -84.77 57.13
N GLU A 2 0.97 -84.30 58.39
CA GLU A 2 0.52 -82.94 58.74
C GLU A 2 1.49 -81.76 58.54
N PRO A 3 2.83 -81.89 58.32
CA PRO A 3 3.67 -80.72 58.11
C PRO A 3 3.72 -80.24 56.64
N ILE A 4 3.21 -81.03 55.69
CA ILE A 4 3.29 -80.71 54.26
C ILE A 4 2.15 -79.78 53.83
N SER A 5 0.95 -79.95 54.39
CA SER A 5 -0.22 -79.12 54.06
C SER A 5 -0.04 -77.66 54.49
N THR A 6 0.50 -77.42 55.69
CA THR A 6 0.72 -76.07 56.23
C THR A 6 1.84 -75.33 55.50
N ALA A 7 2.89 -76.04 55.05
CA ALA A 7 3.99 -75.46 54.26
C ALA A 7 3.56 -75.09 52.83
N ILE A 8 2.68 -75.88 52.20
CA ILE A 8 2.16 -75.57 50.86
C ILE A 8 1.17 -74.38 50.93
N CYS A 9 0.29 -74.35 51.93
CA CYS A 9 -0.62 -73.20 52.11
C CYS A 9 0.12 -71.90 52.44
N SER A 10 1.20 -71.93 53.24
CA SER A 10 2.00 -70.72 53.51
C SER A 10 2.80 -70.26 52.29
N GLY A 11 3.33 -71.20 51.49
CA GLY A 11 4.04 -70.88 50.24
C GLY A 11 3.14 -70.29 49.15
N ILE A 12 1.91 -70.79 49.01
CA ILE A 12 0.92 -70.25 48.07
C ILE A 12 0.41 -68.87 48.55
N ALA A 13 0.10 -68.72 49.85
CA ALA A 13 -0.29 -67.44 50.42
C ALA A 13 0.82 -66.39 50.31
N GLY A 14 2.09 -66.79 50.50
CA GLY A 14 3.27 -65.94 50.32
C GLY A 14 3.44 -65.45 48.89
N LYS A 15 3.30 -66.34 47.89
CA LYS A 15 3.34 -65.94 46.47
C LYS A 15 2.17 -65.07 46.06
N ILE A 16 0.94 -65.37 46.52
CA ILE A 16 -0.23 -64.52 46.24
C ILE A 16 -0.04 -63.13 46.86
N ALA A 17 0.51 -63.05 48.08
CA ALA A 17 0.88 -61.78 48.70
C ALA A 17 1.94 -61.04 47.87
N GLU A 18 3.03 -61.69 47.45
CA GLU A 18 4.07 -61.09 46.60
C GLU A 18 3.51 -60.55 45.27
N TYR A 19 2.65 -61.30 44.57
CA TYR A 19 2.05 -60.86 43.30
C TYR A 19 0.95 -59.79 43.48
N SER A 20 0.35 -59.68 44.67
CA SER A 20 -0.70 -58.69 44.96
C SER A 20 -0.16 -57.39 45.55
N VAL A 21 1.03 -57.42 46.17
CA VAL A 21 1.65 -56.25 46.82
C VAL A 21 1.92 -55.14 45.82
N GLU A 22 2.45 -55.45 44.65
CA GLU A 22 2.83 -54.42 43.68
C GLU A 22 1.63 -53.71 43.01
N PRO A 23 0.57 -54.42 42.56
CA PRO A 23 -0.67 -53.79 42.11
C PRO A 23 -1.33 -52.94 43.19
N ILE A 24 -1.40 -53.43 44.44
CA ILE A 24 -2.00 -52.70 45.57
C ILE A 24 -1.17 -51.47 45.91
N LYS A 25 0.16 -51.58 45.93
CA LYS A 25 1.09 -50.46 46.12
C LYS A 25 0.84 -49.37 45.09
N ARG A 26 0.74 -49.73 43.79
CA ARG A 26 0.39 -48.77 42.73
C ARG A 26 -0.96 -48.08 42.95
N GLN A 27 -1.98 -48.80 43.43
CA GLN A 27 -3.29 -48.19 43.75
C GLN A 27 -3.23 -47.23 44.94
N VAL A 28 -2.46 -47.55 45.97
CA VAL A 28 -2.24 -46.71 47.15
C VAL A 28 -1.38 -45.49 46.80
N ASP A 29 -0.38 -45.65 45.93
CA ASP A 29 0.50 -44.58 45.45
C ASP A 29 -0.30 -43.47 44.77
N TYR A 30 -1.34 -43.77 43.98
CA TYR A 30 -2.21 -42.76 43.39
C TYR A 30 -2.91 -41.89 44.45
N VAL A 31 -3.31 -42.46 45.58
CA VAL A 31 -4.02 -41.74 46.64
C VAL A 31 -3.07 -40.84 47.45
N ILE A 32 -1.86 -41.34 47.74
CA ILE A 32 -0.82 -40.63 48.50
C ILE A 32 -0.23 -39.49 47.65
N HIS A 33 0.11 -39.76 46.39
CA HIS A 33 0.78 -38.81 45.50
C HIS A 33 -0.17 -37.96 44.65
N CYS A 34 -1.47 -37.97 44.94
CA CYS A 34 -2.47 -37.20 44.18
C CYS A 34 -2.12 -35.71 44.02
N LYS A 35 -1.61 -35.07 45.08
CA LYS A 35 -1.21 -33.65 45.04
C LYS A 35 -0.02 -33.43 44.10
N SER A 36 1.02 -34.25 44.23
CA SER A 36 2.22 -34.16 43.40
C SER A 36 1.93 -34.47 41.93
N ASN A 37 1.03 -35.41 41.64
CA ASN A 37 0.61 -35.75 40.28
C ASN A 37 -0.20 -34.63 39.61
N LEU A 38 -1.03 -33.92 40.37
CA LEU A 38 -1.76 -32.73 39.90
C LEU A 38 -0.82 -31.55 39.65
N GLU A 39 0.14 -31.32 40.55
CA GLU A 39 1.20 -30.30 40.36
C GLU A 39 2.05 -30.61 39.13
N LYS A 40 2.40 -31.88 38.90
CA LYS A 40 3.11 -32.30 37.69
C LYS A 40 2.31 -32.06 36.41
N LEU A 41 1.01 -32.35 36.43
CA LEU A 41 0.12 -32.03 35.31
C LEU A 41 0.07 -30.53 35.04
N GLU A 42 0.01 -29.72 36.08
CA GLU A 42 -0.03 -28.26 35.95
C GLU A 42 1.26 -27.69 35.35
N ILE A 43 2.42 -28.20 35.79
CA ILE A 43 3.72 -27.81 35.22
C ILE A 43 3.80 -28.18 33.74
N GLU A 44 3.47 -29.43 33.38
CA GLU A 44 3.56 -29.86 31.98
C GLU A 44 2.53 -29.17 31.08
N LEU A 45 1.34 -28.87 31.60
CA LEU A 45 0.31 -28.13 30.85
C LEU A 45 0.73 -26.68 30.59
N ASN A 46 1.36 -26.01 31.55
CA ASN A 46 1.90 -24.68 31.35
C ASN A 46 2.97 -24.69 30.26
N ASN A 47 3.89 -25.66 30.29
CA ASN A 47 4.91 -25.80 29.25
C ASN A 47 4.29 -26.05 27.86
N LEU A 48 3.26 -26.91 27.75
CA LEU A 48 2.54 -27.13 26.49
C LEU A 48 1.83 -25.87 25.98
N THR A 49 1.35 -25.02 26.91
CA THR A 49 0.73 -23.74 26.57
C THR A 49 1.76 -22.75 26.01
N ASP A 50 2.98 -22.74 26.55
CA ASP A 50 4.10 -21.95 26.01
C ASP A 50 4.54 -22.45 24.63
N ASP A 51 4.65 -23.78 24.45
CA ASP A 51 4.95 -24.39 23.16
C ASP A 51 3.87 -24.04 22.11
N ARG A 52 2.59 -24.07 22.52
CA ARG A 52 1.45 -23.66 21.68
C ARG A 52 1.54 -22.20 21.27
N ARG A 53 1.78 -21.28 22.20
CA ARG A 53 1.92 -19.85 21.90
C ARG A 53 3.01 -19.60 20.87
N THR A 54 4.14 -20.30 20.99
CA THR A 54 5.25 -20.20 20.02
C THR A 54 4.81 -20.66 18.62
N ILE A 55 4.03 -21.73 18.52
CA ILE A 55 3.50 -22.21 17.24
C ILE A 55 2.41 -21.25 16.69
N GLU A 56 1.56 -20.69 17.54
CA GLU A 56 0.54 -19.71 17.15
C GLU A 56 1.14 -18.40 16.63
N GLU A 57 2.22 -17.91 17.23
CA GLU A 57 2.99 -16.76 16.72
C GLU A 57 3.53 -17.05 15.31
N ARG A 58 4.09 -18.25 15.10
CA ARG A 58 4.57 -18.66 13.77
C ARG A 58 3.42 -18.84 12.77
N ILE A 59 2.26 -19.36 13.20
CA ILE A 59 1.04 -19.46 12.35
C ILE A 59 0.55 -18.06 11.96
N ALA A 60 0.51 -17.12 12.91
CA ALA A 60 0.11 -15.74 12.65
C ALA A 60 1.08 -15.07 11.66
N GLU A 61 2.38 -15.27 11.83
CA GLU A 61 3.40 -14.82 10.90
C GLU A 61 3.18 -15.44 9.50
N ALA A 62 3.01 -16.75 9.40
CA ALA A 62 2.79 -17.45 8.14
C ALA A 62 1.49 -17.01 7.44
N THR A 63 0.41 -16.81 8.20
CA THR A 63 -0.89 -16.35 7.69
C THR A 63 -0.83 -14.89 7.25
N SER A 64 -0.11 -14.03 7.98
CA SER A 64 0.13 -12.64 7.58
C SER A 64 0.93 -12.53 6.27
N LYS A 65 1.76 -13.55 5.99
CA LYS A 65 2.50 -13.73 4.74
C LYS A 65 1.68 -14.45 3.66
N GLY A 66 0.42 -14.79 3.92
CA GLY A 66 -0.50 -15.47 2.97
C GLY A 66 -0.26 -16.97 2.81
N GLY A 67 0.55 -17.60 3.67
CA GLY A 67 0.84 -19.03 3.66
C GLY A 67 -0.33 -19.88 4.15
N ARG A 68 -0.54 -21.05 3.52
CA ARG A 68 -1.53 -22.03 3.97
C ARG A 68 -0.91 -22.94 5.02
N ILE A 69 -1.51 -22.99 6.21
CA ILE A 69 -1.03 -23.82 7.32
C ILE A 69 -1.18 -25.31 6.97
N LEU A 70 -0.13 -26.09 7.26
CA LEU A 70 -0.15 -27.53 7.01
C LEU A 70 -1.17 -28.21 7.93
N GLU A 71 -1.91 -29.18 7.38
CA GLU A 71 -2.99 -29.89 8.09
C GLU A 71 -2.52 -30.55 9.40
N GLN A 72 -1.27 -31.00 9.44
CA GLN A 72 -0.65 -31.58 10.64
C GLN A 72 -0.52 -30.59 11.81
N VAL A 73 -0.33 -29.31 11.53
CA VAL A 73 -0.22 -28.24 12.54
C VAL A 73 -1.61 -27.90 13.08
N ASP A 74 -2.60 -27.75 12.19
CA ASP A 74 -4.00 -27.51 12.58
C ASP A 74 -4.56 -28.66 13.44
N LYS A 75 -4.23 -29.91 13.07
CA LYS A 75 -4.57 -31.09 13.87
C LYS A 75 -3.91 -31.07 15.25
N TRP A 76 -2.66 -30.64 15.34
CA TRP A 76 -1.96 -30.54 16.62
C TRP A 76 -2.59 -29.50 17.55
N VAL A 77 -2.95 -28.31 17.03
CA VAL A 77 -3.63 -27.27 17.82
C VAL A 77 -4.94 -27.79 18.40
N LYS A 78 -5.75 -28.49 17.59
CA LYS A 78 -7.00 -29.13 18.04
C LYS A 78 -6.78 -30.18 19.12
N GLU A 79 -5.72 -31.00 19.01
CA GLU A 79 -5.36 -32.00 20.04
C GLU A 79 -4.93 -31.31 21.35
N VAL A 80 -4.23 -30.18 21.27
CA VAL A 80 -3.84 -29.38 22.44
C VAL A 80 -5.05 -28.74 23.12
N ASP A 81 -6.02 -28.22 22.37
CA ASP A 81 -7.29 -27.70 22.90
C ASP A 81 -8.04 -28.76 23.70
N GLU A 82 -8.15 -29.98 23.14
CA GLU A 82 -8.87 -31.08 23.79
C GLU A 82 -8.21 -31.51 25.11
N VAL A 83 -6.88 -31.64 25.12
CA VAL A 83 -6.12 -32.01 26.32
C VAL A 83 -6.18 -30.92 27.39
N THR A 84 -6.08 -29.65 26.98
CA THR A 84 -6.17 -28.50 27.88
C THR A 84 -7.57 -28.39 28.50
N GLY A 85 -8.62 -28.57 27.71
CA GLY A 85 -10.00 -28.61 28.20
C GLY A 85 -10.23 -29.70 29.25
N LYS A 86 -9.73 -30.93 28.99
CA LYS A 86 -9.82 -32.05 29.95
C LYS A 86 -9.04 -31.77 31.25
N ALA A 87 -7.87 -31.13 31.15
CA ALA A 87 -7.06 -30.78 32.32
C ALA A 87 -7.72 -29.69 33.18
N ASN A 88 -8.37 -28.70 32.57
CA ASN A 88 -9.08 -27.65 33.28
C ASN A 88 -10.33 -28.18 33.99
N GLN A 89 -11.09 -29.09 33.36
CA GLN A 89 -12.22 -29.77 34.02
C GLN A 89 -11.77 -30.54 35.29
N LEU A 90 -10.60 -31.17 35.25
CA LEU A 90 -10.01 -31.83 36.41
C LEU A 90 -9.60 -30.87 37.53
N LYS A 91 -9.18 -29.64 37.19
CA LYS A 91 -8.90 -28.58 38.18
C LYS A 91 -10.19 -28.11 38.86
N ASP A 92 -11.29 -27.99 38.13
CA ASP A 92 -12.59 -27.60 38.70
C ASP A 92 -13.16 -28.69 39.61
N GLU A 93 -12.99 -29.98 39.25
CA GLU A 93 -13.35 -31.11 40.11
C GLU A 93 -12.59 -31.10 41.46
N ARG A 94 -11.38 -30.54 41.51
CA ARG A 94 -10.59 -30.36 42.74
C ARG A 94 -11.16 -29.24 43.63
N VAL A 95 -11.69 -28.17 43.06
CA VAL A 95 -12.22 -27.00 43.80
C VAL A 95 -13.56 -27.35 44.48
N ASN A 96 -14.41 -28.14 43.80
CA ASN A 96 -15.74 -28.49 44.30
C ASN A 96 -15.79 -29.69 45.26
N GLY A 97 -14.66 -30.34 45.52
CA GLY A 97 -14.55 -31.29 46.61
C GLY A 97 -13.18 -31.90 46.72
N CYS A 98 -12.59 -31.83 47.92
CA CYS A 98 -11.96 -32.97 48.62
C CYS A 98 -10.70 -32.60 49.42
N CYS A 99 -10.82 -32.65 50.75
CA CYS A 99 -9.67 -32.94 51.61
C CYS A 99 -9.70 -34.36 52.22
N LEU A 100 -10.80 -35.13 52.13
CA LEU A 100 -10.95 -36.41 52.88
C LEU A 100 -11.50 -37.62 52.10
N ASN A 101 -11.91 -37.49 50.82
CA ASN A 101 -12.44 -38.61 50.03
C ASN A 101 -11.34 -39.33 49.21
N LEU A 102 -10.92 -40.50 49.70
CA LEU A 102 -9.86 -41.32 49.10
C LEU A 102 -10.20 -41.82 47.68
N LYS A 103 -11.49 -42.03 47.37
CA LYS A 103 -11.95 -42.48 46.04
C LYS A 103 -11.80 -41.38 44.99
N ILE A 104 -12.10 -40.14 45.35
CA ILE A 104 -11.92 -38.97 44.48
C ILE A 104 -10.43 -38.72 44.23
N ARG A 105 -9.58 -38.77 45.28
CA ARG A 105 -8.11 -38.62 45.14
C ARG A 105 -7.50 -39.66 44.21
N HIS A 106 -7.93 -40.92 44.34
CA HIS A 106 -7.49 -41.99 43.43
C HIS A 106 -7.83 -41.68 41.97
N GLN A 107 -9.08 -41.29 41.70
CA GLN A 107 -9.56 -40.99 40.35
C GLN A 107 -8.86 -39.78 39.73
N LEU A 108 -8.73 -38.68 40.47
CA LEU A 108 -8.04 -37.47 40.02
C LEU A 108 -6.58 -37.75 39.70
N SER A 109 -5.88 -38.49 40.58
CA SER A 109 -4.47 -38.84 40.40
C SER A 109 -4.22 -39.73 39.17
N ARG A 110 -5.08 -40.73 38.93
CA ARG A 110 -4.98 -41.58 37.73
C ARG A 110 -5.22 -40.80 36.44
N LYS A 111 -6.28 -39.99 36.39
CA LYS A 111 -6.59 -39.15 35.22
C LYS A 111 -5.46 -38.14 34.95
N SER A 112 -4.86 -37.60 36.01
CA SER A 112 -3.76 -36.62 35.88
C SER A 112 -2.51 -37.22 35.24
N ILE A 113 -2.12 -38.43 35.66
CA ILE A 113 -0.98 -39.14 35.05
C ILE A 113 -1.25 -39.46 33.58
N GLN A 114 -2.47 -39.90 33.24
CA GLN A 114 -2.83 -40.18 31.85
C GLN A 114 -2.79 -38.92 30.98
N LEU A 115 -3.22 -37.77 31.51
CA LEU A 115 -3.11 -36.50 30.78
C LEU A 115 -1.67 -36.02 30.65
N VAL A 116 -0.82 -36.21 31.66
CA VAL A 116 0.63 -35.91 31.57
C VAL A 116 1.26 -36.67 30.41
N GLU A 117 0.93 -37.95 30.21
CA GLU A 117 1.45 -38.74 29.08
C GLU A 117 1.01 -38.16 27.72
N ASN A 118 -0.24 -37.72 27.60
CA ASN A 118 -0.74 -37.06 26.39
C ASN A 118 -0.06 -35.70 26.14
N VAL A 119 0.14 -34.92 27.21
CA VAL A 119 0.83 -33.63 27.15
C VAL A 119 2.27 -33.81 26.66
N VAL A 120 3.03 -34.73 27.27
CA VAL A 120 4.42 -35.01 26.87
C VAL A 120 4.49 -35.50 25.42
N ARG A 121 3.52 -36.34 24.99
CA ARG A 121 3.45 -36.80 23.59
C ARG A 121 3.24 -35.65 22.61
N LEU A 122 2.43 -34.64 22.97
CA LEU A 122 2.18 -33.47 22.11
C LEU A 122 3.39 -32.55 22.04
N ARG A 123 4.11 -32.37 23.17
CA ARG A 123 5.35 -31.56 23.23
C ARG A 123 6.49 -32.15 22.39
N ASN A 124 6.57 -33.47 22.27
CA ASN A 124 7.60 -34.14 21.48
C ASN A 124 7.36 -34.07 19.96
N LYS A 125 6.30 -33.40 19.46
CA LYS A 125 6.11 -33.18 18.02
C LYS A 125 6.83 -31.91 17.57
N GLU A 126 7.74 -32.05 16.61
CA GLU A 126 8.46 -30.92 16.02
C GLU A 126 7.85 -30.51 14.67
N PHE A 127 7.82 -29.20 14.40
CA PHE A 127 7.38 -28.64 13.12
C PHE A 127 8.48 -27.72 12.52
N PRO A 128 9.42 -28.28 11.75
CA PRO A 128 10.45 -27.49 11.05
C PRO A 128 9.82 -26.51 10.06
N GLU A 129 8.76 -26.93 9.37
CA GLU A 129 7.99 -26.14 8.42
C GLU A 129 6.50 -26.23 8.79
N ILE A 130 5.82 -25.07 8.88
CA ILE A 130 4.44 -24.96 9.38
C ILE A 130 3.41 -24.58 8.32
N SER A 131 3.87 -24.10 7.16
CA SER A 131 3.03 -23.65 6.06
C SER A 131 3.67 -24.03 4.72
N SER A 132 2.87 -24.43 3.75
CA SER A 132 3.34 -24.50 2.36
C SER A 132 3.35 -23.08 1.78
N GLY A 133 4.50 -22.61 1.31
CA GLY A 133 4.64 -21.27 0.73
C GLY A 133 3.68 -21.08 -0.44
N TYR A 134 2.81 -20.07 -0.34
CA TYR A 134 2.06 -19.58 -1.50
C TYR A 134 3.01 -18.76 -2.37
N HIS A 135 3.07 -19.07 -3.66
CA HIS A 135 3.57 -18.09 -4.63
C HIS A 135 2.60 -16.90 -4.62
N ARG A 136 3.08 -15.70 -4.24
CA ARG A 136 2.39 -14.47 -4.60
C ARG A 136 2.21 -14.51 -6.13
N GLU A 137 0.97 -14.71 -6.58
CA GLU A 137 0.65 -14.43 -7.97
C GLU A 137 0.82 -12.92 -8.15
N GLU A 138 1.88 -12.54 -8.86
CA GLU A 138 2.02 -11.16 -9.34
C GLU A 138 0.83 -10.87 -10.23
N VAL A 139 -0.12 -10.10 -9.69
CA VAL A 139 -1.22 -9.50 -10.43
C VAL A 139 -0.62 -8.39 -11.29
N CYS A 140 -0.13 -8.74 -12.47
CA CYS A 140 -0.12 -7.76 -13.55
C CYS A 140 -1.55 -7.69 -14.05
N SER A 141 -2.31 -6.69 -13.59
CA SER A 141 -3.64 -6.36 -14.13
C SER A 141 -3.49 -5.95 -15.59
N ILE A 142 -3.50 -6.94 -16.45
CA ILE A 142 -3.95 -6.80 -17.82
C ILE A 142 -5.25 -7.58 -17.81
N SER A 143 -6.39 -6.86 -17.80
CA SER A 143 -7.58 -7.51 -18.33
C SER A 143 -7.22 -7.91 -19.76
N THR A 144 -7.48 -9.15 -20.16
CA THR A 144 -7.20 -9.64 -21.52
C THR A 144 -7.84 -8.78 -22.63
N GLY A 145 -8.68 -7.78 -22.28
CA GLY A 145 -9.27 -6.81 -23.20
C GLY A 145 -8.43 -5.55 -23.50
N ASP A 146 -7.35 -5.26 -22.76
CA ASP A 146 -6.61 -3.98 -22.91
C ASP A 146 -5.40 -4.05 -23.87
N TYR A 147 -4.96 -5.25 -24.26
CA TYR A 147 -3.91 -5.42 -25.26
C TYR A 147 -4.52 -5.67 -26.65
N MET A 148 -4.41 -4.69 -27.55
CA MET A 148 -4.75 -4.90 -28.96
C MET A 148 -3.56 -5.54 -29.71
N PRO A 149 -3.74 -6.74 -30.27
CA PRO A 149 -2.68 -7.47 -30.98
C PRO A 149 -2.49 -6.91 -32.39
N PHE A 150 -1.95 -5.70 -32.48
CA PHE A 150 -1.54 -5.15 -33.76
C PHE A 150 -0.29 -5.89 -34.28
N TYR A 151 -0.21 -6.12 -35.58
CA TYR A 151 0.93 -6.82 -36.20
C TYR A 151 2.27 -6.18 -35.82
N SER A 152 2.36 -4.84 -35.81
CA SER A 152 3.59 -4.14 -35.40
C SER A 152 3.98 -4.41 -33.94
N ARG A 153 3.00 -4.60 -33.05
CA ARG A 153 3.21 -4.86 -31.63
C ARG A 153 3.50 -6.32 -31.36
N GLU A 154 2.78 -7.22 -32.03
CA GLU A 154 3.05 -8.66 -31.97
C GLU A 154 4.45 -8.97 -32.49
N SER A 155 4.82 -8.43 -33.66
CA SER A 155 6.15 -8.60 -34.22
C SER A 155 7.25 -8.08 -33.30
N ALA A 156 7.04 -6.94 -32.63
CA ALA A 156 8.01 -6.42 -31.66
C ALA A 156 8.12 -7.31 -30.42
N VAL A 157 7.00 -7.83 -29.90
CA VAL A 157 7.00 -8.81 -28.80
C VAL A 157 7.73 -10.09 -29.22
N GLU A 158 7.46 -10.62 -30.41
CA GLU A 158 8.12 -11.82 -30.93
C GLU A 158 9.63 -11.64 -31.08
N GLN A 159 10.07 -10.52 -31.65
CA GLN A 159 11.49 -10.19 -31.77
C GLN A 159 12.18 -10.13 -30.40
N VAL A 160 11.53 -9.55 -29.38
CA VAL A 160 12.07 -9.54 -28.01
C VAL A 160 12.08 -10.95 -27.42
N MET A 161 11.02 -11.73 -27.60
CA MET A 161 10.94 -13.11 -27.10
C MET A 161 11.97 -14.04 -27.75
N ASP A 162 12.28 -13.85 -29.03
CA ASP A 162 13.30 -14.63 -29.73
C ASP A 162 14.71 -14.24 -29.26
N GLU A 163 14.94 -12.96 -29.02
CA GLU A 163 16.21 -12.51 -28.43
C GLU A 163 16.38 -12.99 -26.98
N LEU A 164 15.30 -13.10 -26.21
CA LEU A 164 15.34 -13.70 -24.86
C LEU A 164 15.77 -15.18 -24.88
N LYS A 165 15.52 -15.91 -25.98
CA LYS A 165 15.99 -17.29 -26.17
C LYS A 165 17.45 -17.37 -26.61
N ASN A 166 18.05 -16.27 -27.09
CA ASN A 166 19.42 -16.24 -27.58
C ASN A 166 20.42 -16.38 -26.41
N PRO A 167 21.29 -17.41 -26.39
CA PRO A 167 22.25 -17.61 -25.30
C PRO A 167 23.30 -16.50 -25.19
N ASN A 168 23.58 -15.77 -26.28
CA ASN A 168 24.63 -14.74 -26.33
C ASN A 168 24.17 -13.36 -25.84
N THR A 169 22.88 -13.18 -25.59
CA THR A 169 22.29 -11.89 -25.22
C THR A 169 21.92 -11.92 -23.76
N VAL A 170 22.54 -11.12 -22.92
CA VAL A 170 22.21 -11.00 -21.50
C VAL A 170 21.25 -9.83 -21.30
N GLN A 171 21.51 -8.72 -21.98
CA GLN A 171 20.78 -7.48 -21.79
C GLN A 171 20.07 -7.01 -23.06
N ILE A 172 18.77 -6.78 -22.95
CA ILE A 172 17.91 -6.28 -24.02
C ILE A 172 17.35 -4.93 -23.61
N GLY A 173 17.38 -3.95 -24.52
CA GLY A 173 16.81 -2.62 -24.30
C GLY A 173 15.70 -2.32 -25.30
N VAL A 174 14.59 -1.77 -24.84
CA VAL A 174 13.49 -1.27 -25.69
C VAL A 174 13.36 0.24 -25.49
N CYS A 175 13.68 1.03 -26.50
CA CYS A 175 13.62 2.49 -26.44
C CYS A 175 12.54 3.07 -27.36
N GLY A 176 12.00 4.25 -27.02
CA GLY A 176 10.97 4.91 -27.82
C GLY A 176 10.32 6.07 -27.07
N ILE A 177 9.67 6.97 -27.80
CA ILE A 177 9.05 8.18 -27.24
C ILE A 177 7.99 7.88 -26.18
N GLY A 178 7.66 8.87 -25.35
CA GLY A 178 6.60 8.75 -24.33
C GLY A 178 5.24 8.39 -24.98
N GLY A 179 4.47 7.50 -24.35
CA GLY A 179 3.14 7.11 -24.85
C GLY A 179 3.11 6.15 -26.04
N VAL A 180 4.25 5.65 -26.51
CA VAL A 180 4.35 4.73 -27.66
C VAL A 180 3.93 3.28 -27.35
N GLY A 181 3.73 2.93 -26.08
CA GLY A 181 3.29 1.59 -25.66
C GLY A 181 4.42 0.65 -25.19
N LYS A 182 5.57 1.17 -24.75
CA LYS A 182 6.69 0.35 -24.22
C LYS A 182 6.28 -0.51 -23.02
N THR A 183 5.65 0.09 -22.01
CA THR A 183 5.12 -0.61 -20.84
C THR A 183 4.12 -1.69 -21.24
N THR A 184 3.24 -1.41 -22.21
CA THR A 184 2.28 -2.39 -22.75
C THR A 184 3.00 -3.56 -23.45
N LEU A 185 4.07 -3.29 -24.19
CA LEU A 185 4.89 -4.32 -24.83
C LEU A 185 5.58 -5.21 -23.79
N VAL A 186 6.24 -4.64 -22.77
CA VAL A 186 6.95 -5.47 -21.77
C VAL A 186 6.01 -6.21 -20.83
N LYS A 187 4.82 -5.67 -20.57
CA LYS A 187 3.73 -6.39 -19.90
C LYS A 187 3.32 -7.65 -20.67
N GLU A 188 3.23 -7.56 -22.00
CA GLU A 188 2.93 -8.71 -22.85
C GLU A 188 4.10 -9.70 -22.93
N VAL A 189 5.34 -9.22 -23.02
CA VAL A 189 6.55 -10.07 -22.92
C VAL A 189 6.58 -10.82 -21.58
N PHE A 190 6.30 -10.13 -20.48
CA PHE A 190 6.20 -10.72 -19.14
C PHE A 190 5.14 -11.83 -19.10
N ARG A 191 3.95 -11.57 -19.65
CA ARG A 191 2.87 -12.55 -19.74
C ARG A 191 3.28 -13.79 -20.52
N LYS A 192 3.86 -13.63 -21.72
CA LYS A 192 4.35 -14.75 -22.55
C LYS A 192 5.49 -15.50 -21.87
N ALA A 193 6.44 -14.80 -21.26
CA ALA A 193 7.57 -15.40 -20.54
C ALA A 193 7.13 -16.21 -19.31
N LYS A 194 6.07 -15.80 -18.61
CA LYS A 194 5.49 -16.61 -17.52
C LYS A 194 4.75 -17.85 -18.00
N GLN A 195 4.13 -17.79 -19.18
CA GLN A 195 3.43 -18.94 -19.77
C GLN A 195 4.40 -19.99 -20.31
N ASP A 196 5.57 -19.57 -20.81
CA ASP A 196 6.63 -20.47 -21.27
C ASP A 196 7.53 -20.90 -20.11
N THR A 197 7.05 -21.86 -19.31
CA THR A 197 7.77 -22.39 -18.14
C THR A 197 9.08 -23.09 -18.49
N ASN A 198 9.37 -23.35 -19.77
CA ASN A 198 10.63 -23.95 -20.20
C ASN A 198 11.75 -22.91 -20.41
N LEU A 199 11.37 -21.64 -20.57
CA LEU A 199 12.29 -20.54 -20.86
C LEU A 199 12.92 -19.97 -19.59
N PHE A 200 12.10 -19.68 -18.58
CA PHE A 200 12.54 -19.10 -17.31
C PHE A 200 11.89 -19.81 -16.11
N ASP A 201 12.68 -20.08 -15.07
CA ASP A 201 12.20 -20.61 -13.79
C ASP A 201 11.45 -19.54 -12.99
N LYS A 202 11.88 -18.27 -13.12
CA LYS A 202 11.28 -17.09 -12.49
C LYS A 202 11.37 -15.88 -13.40
N VAL A 203 10.31 -15.06 -13.37
CA VAL A 203 10.23 -13.79 -14.08
C VAL A 203 9.80 -12.72 -13.08
N ALA A 204 10.55 -11.63 -12.99
CA ALA A 204 10.23 -10.47 -12.16
C ALA A 204 10.10 -9.23 -13.05
N ILE A 205 9.09 -8.39 -12.80
CA ILE A 205 8.91 -7.11 -13.48
C ILE A 205 8.82 -5.98 -12.46
N LEU A 206 9.68 -4.98 -12.59
CA LEU A 206 9.64 -3.74 -11.83
C LEU A 206 9.14 -2.64 -12.75
N PHE A 207 8.12 -1.91 -12.30
CA PHE A 207 7.57 -0.78 -13.03
C PHE A 207 8.17 0.53 -12.52
N ASP A 208 8.24 1.53 -13.41
CA ASP A 208 8.56 2.90 -13.06
C ASP A 208 9.91 3.07 -12.33
N VAL A 209 10.94 2.38 -12.80
CA VAL A 209 12.23 2.31 -12.10
C VAL A 209 12.88 3.69 -11.96
N LYS A 210 12.61 4.64 -12.86
CA LYS A 210 13.09 6.04 -12.76
C LYS A 210 12.67 6.76 -11.48
N SER A 211 11.52 6.43 -10.87
CA SER A 211 11.08 7.09 -9.62
C SER A 211 11.77 6.51 -8.38
N ILE A 212 12.47 5.39 -8.52
CA ILE A 212 13.20 4.76 -7.43
C ILE A 212 14.63 5.30 -7.42
N GLN A 213 14.89 6.25 -6.51
CA GLN A 213 16.20 6.89 -6.40
C GLN A 213 17.26 6.00 -5.73
N ASP A 214 16.84 5.02 -4.92
CA ASP A 214 17.73 4.17 -4.14
C ASP A 214 17.87 2.75 -4.73
N LEU A 215 19.10 2.37 -5.08
CA LEU A 215 19.45 1.02 -5.54
C LEU A 215 19.08 -0.05 -4.50
N GLU A 216 19.11 0.27 -3.21
CA GLU A 216 18.71 -0.68 -2.16
C GLU A 216 17.21 -1.02 -2.28
N VAL A 217 16.37 -0.03 -2.57
CA VAL A 217 14.93 -0.24 -2.77
C VAL A 217 14.68 -1.09 -4.02
N ILE A 218 15.38 -0.82 -5.13
CA ILE A 218 15.32 -1.65 -6.34
C ILE A 218 15.70 -3.10 -6.02
N GLN A 219 16.81 -3.30 -5.30
CA GLN A 219 17.27 -4.63 -4.91
C GLN A 219 16.25 -5.36 -4.03
N LYS A 220 15.67 -4.68 -3.03
CA LYS A 220 14.64 -5.26 -2.15
C LYS A 220 13.43 -5.73 -2.98
N GLN A 221 12.95 -4.91 -3.90
CA GLN A 221 11.83 -5.28 -4.78
C GLN A 221 12.15 -6.47 -5.69
N ILE A 222 13.37 -6.56 -6.24
CA ILE A 222 13.79 -7.73 -7.03
C ILE A 222 13.76 -9.00 -6.18
N VAL A 223 14.34 -8.95 -4.97
CA VAL A 223 14.39 -10.10 -4.04
C VAL A 223 12.97 -10.58 -3.71
N GLU A 224 12.08 -9.66 -3.36
CA GLU A 224 10.68 -9.98 -3.07
C GLU A 224 9.94 -10.59 -4.27
N LYS A 225 10.10 -10.00 -5.47
CA LYS A 225 9.45 -10.48 -6.71
C LYS A 225 9.94 -11.85 -7.16
N LEU A 226 11.19 -12.19 -6.84
CA LEU A 226 11.74 -13.53 -7.07
C LEU A 226 11.31 -14.56 -6.00
N GLY A 227 10.55 -14.12 -4.99
CA GLY A 227 10.04 -14.97 -3.90
C GLY A 227 11.10 -15.31 -2.86
N MET A 228 12.11 -14.47 -2.69
CA MET A 228 13.14 -14.61 -1.67
C MET A 228 12.79 -13.75 -0.45
N ASP A 229 13.15 -14.23 0.75
CA ASP A 229 12.94 -13.46 1.98
C ASP A 229 13.94 -12.29 2.09
N LEU A 230 13.46 -11.17 2.63
CA LEU A 230 14.28 -10.08 3.15
C LEU A 230 14.69 -10.41 4.59
N LEU A 231 16.00 -10.46 4.84
CA LEU A 231 16.54 -10.78 6.15
C LEU A 231 16.71 -9.51 6.99
N VAL A 232 16.29 -9.56 8.26
CA VAL A 232 16.39 -8.42 9.18
C VAL A 232 17.85 -8.05 9.41
N GLY A 233 18.20 -6.77 9.22
CA GLY A 233 19.57 -6.25 9.38
C GLY A 233 20.54 -6.64 8.26
N GLU A 234 20.07 -7.24 7.15
CA GLU A 234 20.91 -7.58 6.02
C GLU A 234 21.34 -6.33 5.25
N THR A 235 22.65 -6.17 5.06
CA THR A 235 23.23 -5.09 4.24
C THR A 235 22.98 -5.33 2.74
N MET A 236 22.94 -4.26 1.96
CA MET A 236 22.79 -4.32 0.49
C MET A 236 23.82 -5.26 -0.17
N VAL A 237 25.07 -5.27 0.30
CA VAL A 237 26.15 -6.11 -0.26
C VAL A 237 25.92 -7.60 0.02
N ASN A 238 25.50 -7.93 1.25
CA ASN A 238 25.19 -9.32 1.62
C ASN A 238 23.98 -9.82 0.83
N ARG A 239 22.96 -8.96 0.68
CA ARG A 239 21.78 -9.22 -0.13
C ARG A 239 22.12 -9.42 -1.61
N ALA A 240 23.01 -8.58 -2.16
CA ALA A 240 23.50 -8.71 -3.54
C ALA A 240 24.20 -10.04 -3.76
N SER A 241 25.06 -10.44 -2.82
CA SER A 241 25.80 -11.71 -2.88
C SER A 241 24.86 -12.92 -2.86
N ARG A 242 23.84 -12.88 -1.99
CA ARG A 242 22.81 -13.92 -1.90
C ARG A 242 21.95 -13.98 -3.16
N LEU A 243 21.51 -12.83 -3.66
CA LEU A 243 20.75 -12.74 -4.90
C LEU A 243 21.55 -13.27 -6.09
N CYS A 244 22.83 -12.91 -6.20
CA CYS A 244 23.74 -13.39 -7.23
C CYS A 244 23.90 -14.92 -7.18
N GLY A 245 24.04 -15.51 -5.97
CA GLY A 245 24.09 -16.96 -5.78
C GLY A 245 22.79 -17.65 -6.22
N TYR A 246 21.64 -17.06 -5.90
CA TYR A 246 20.33 -17.57 -6.32
C TYR A 246 20.15 -17.52 -7.84
N ILE A 247 20.54 -16.41 -8.48
CA ILE A 247 20.42 -16.19 -9.94
C ILE A 247 21.31 -17.17 -10.72
N LYS A 248 22.52 -17.47 -10.25
CA LYS A 248 23.43 -18.40 -10.94
C LYS A 248 22.89 -19.83 -11.04
N GLY A 249 21.98 -20.22 -10.14
CA GLY A 249 21.39 -21.56 -10.11
C GLY A 249 20.10 -21.73 -10.90
N LYS A 250 19.54 -20.65 -11.50
CA LYS A 250 18.22 -20.65 -12.13
C LYS A 250 18.20 -19.81 -13.41
N LYS A 251 17.30 -20.13 -14.33
CA LYS A 251 16.98 -19.27 -15.48
C LYS A 251 16.03 -18.17 -15.04
N ILE A 252 16.49 -16.92 -15.00
CA ILE A 252 15.71 -15.80 -14.49
C ILE A 252 15.61 -14.69 -15.54
N LEU A 253 14.42 -14.11 -15.67
CA LEU A 253 14.20 -12.87 -16.40
C LEU A 253 13.85 -11.73 -15.42
N ILE A 254 14.59 -10.64 -15.50
CA ILE A 254 14.30 -9.40 -14.76
C ILE A 254 13.94 -8.32 -15.78
N ILE A 255 12.75 -7.75 -15.64
CA ILE A 255 12.25 -6.66 -16.47
C ILE A 255 12.27 -5.36 -15.66
N LEU A 256 12.97 -4.34 -16.14
CA LEU A 256 13.06 -3.01 -15.55
C LEU A 256 12.36 -2.01 -16.46
N ASP A 257 11.10 -1.68 -16.18
CA ASP A 257 10.33 -0.74 -17.00
C ASP A 257 10.60 0.71 -16.59
N ASP A 258 10.75 1.57 -17.59
CA ASP A 258 10.92 3.02 -17.51
C ASP A 258 12.17 3.45 -16.73
N VAL A 259 13.33 3.01 -17.21
CA VAL A 259 14.65 3.39 -16.70
C VAL A 259 15.12 4.69 -17.33
N GLN A 260 15.68 5.59 -16.52
CA GLN A 260 16.17 6.91 -16.95
C GLN A 260 17.68 7.09 -16.80
N THR A 261 18.27 6.53 -15.74
CA THR A 261 19.70 6.61 -15.44
C THR A 261 20.35 5.23 -15.49
N LYS A 262 21.69 5.19 -15.55
CA LYS A 262 22.43 3.93 -15.54
C LYS A 262 22.22 3.21 -14.20
N ILE A 263 21.81 1.95 -14.28
CA ILE A 263 21.71 1.06 -13.12
C ILE A 263 22.90 0.11 -13.10
N ASP A 264 23.60 0.05 -11.96
CA ASP A 264 24.68 -0.91 -11.74
C ASP A 264 24.11 -2.28 -11.34
N LEU A 265 23.95 -3.15 -12.34
CA LEU A 265 23.40 -4.50 -12.15
C LEU A 265 24.28 -5.37 -11.23
N GLU A 266 25.59 -5.15 -11.22
CA GLU A 266 26.50 -5.92 -10.36
C GLU A 266 26.28 -5.55 -8.88
N GLN A 267 26.14 -4.26 -8.58
CA GLN A 267 25.81 -3.79 -7.23
C GLN A 267 24.44 -4.29 -6.74
N LEU A 268 23.46 -4.40 -7.64
CA LEU A 268 22.18 -5.02 -7.30
C LEU A 268 22.31 -6.50 -6.96
N GLY A 269 23.37 -7.17 -7.40
CA GLY A 269 23.52 -8.62 -7.30
C GLY A 269 22.88 -9.37 -8.46
N VAL A 270 22.69 -8.70 -9.60
CA VAL A 270 22.18 -9.25 -10.86
C VAL A 270 23.36 -9.42 -11.81
N PRO A 271 24.08 -10.56 -11.77
CA PRO A 271 25.27 -10.75 -12.59
C PRO A 271 24.88 -10.90 -14.07
N GLY A 272 25.70 -10.36 -14.97
CA GLY A 272 25.55 -10.54 -16.41
C GLY A 272 25.93 -11.94 -16.88
N VAL A 273 25.11 -12.95 -16.56
CA VAL A 273 25.34 -14.36 -16.90
C VAL A 273 24.26 -14.86 -17.86
N ALA A 274 24.56 -15.87 -18.68
CA ALA A 274 23.62 -16.40 -19.65
C ALA A 274 22.30 -16.94 -19.04
N THR A 275 22.31 -17.33 -17.76
CA THR A 275 21.12 -17.78 -17.02
C THR A 275 20.23 -16.64 -16.55
N CYS A 276 20.71 -15.39 -16.57
CA CYS A 276 19.94 -14.21 -16.17
C CYS A 276 19.78 -13.25 -17.35
N LYS A 277 18.55 -13.02 -17.78
CA LYS A 277 18.23 -12.04 -18.82
C LYS A 277 17.71 -10.76 -18.17
N VAL A 278 18.18 -9.61 -18.62
CA VAL A 278 17.71 -8.30 -18.19
C VAL A 278 17.09 -7.58 -19.37
N LEU A 279 15.78 -7.35 -19.31
CA LEU A 279 15.05 -6.52 -20.26
C LEU A 279 14.78 -5.17 -19.61
N HIS A 280 15.11 -4.08 -20.27
CA HIS A 280 14.77 -2.76 -19.76
C HIS A 280 14.08 -1.90 -20.82
N THR A 281 13.21 -0.98 -20.39
CA THR A 281 12.66 0.04 -21.27
C THR A 281 13.16 1.42 -20.89
N SER A 282 13.28 2.31 -21.88
CA SER A 282 13.68 3.69 -21.66
C SER A 282 13.08 4.61 -22.72
N ARG A 283 13.04 5.92 -22.47
CA ARG A 283 12.63 6.89 -23.50
C ARG A 283 13.69 7.05 -24.59
N ILE A 284 14.94 7.14 -24.15
CA ILE A 284 16.13 7.31 -24.99
C ILE A 284 17.17 6.23 -24.62
N PRO A 285 18.09 5.88 -25.53
CA PRO A 285 19.21 5.01 -25.18
C PRO A 285 20.02 5.58 -24.00
N ILE A 286 20.27 4.75 -22.97
CA ILE A 286 20.94 5.16 -21.74
C ILE A 286 22.45 5.00 -21.92
N SER A 287 23.20 6.09 -21.74
CA SER A 287 24.67 6.04 -21.81
C SER A 287 25.24 5.20 -20.67
N GLY A 288 26.12 4.24 -20.99
CA GLY A 288 26.75 3.36 -20.01
C GLY A 288 25.91 2.15 -19.56
N MET A 289 24.69 1.99 -20.09
CA MET A 289 23.85 0.79 -19.94
C MET A 289 23.51 0.24 -21.33
N SER A 290 24.54 -0.01 -22.14
CA SER A 290 24.38 -0.46 -23.53
C SER A 290 23.86 -1.90 -23.57
N PRO A 291 22.64 -2.15 -24.08
CA PRO A 291 22.17 -3.52 -24.24
C PRO A 291 22.99 -4.25 -25.31
N ASP A 292 23.11 -5.57 -25.17
CA ASP A 292 23.61 -6.45 -26.24
C ASP A 292 22.71 -6.34 -27.48
N LYS A 293 21.40 -6.17 -27.25
CA LYS A 293 20.41 -5.93 -28.30
C LYS A 293 19.44 -4.79 -27.94
N GLY A 294 19.42 -3.76 -28.78
CA GLY A 294 18.46 -2.66 -28.69
C GLY A 294 17.33 -2.77 -29.71
N PHE A 295 16.10 -2.52 -29.28
CA PHE A 295 14.90 -2.39 -30.11
C PHE A 295 14.34 -0.97 -30.00
N LYS A 296 14.08 -0.33 -31.14
CA LYS A 296 13.41 0.98 -31.17
C LYS A 296 11.93 0.78 -31.48
N LEU A 297 11.07 1.02 -30.50
CA LEU A 297 9.63 0.93 -30.67
C LEU A 297 9.10 2.22 -31.32
N GLY A 298 8.59 2.09 -32.54
CA GLY A 298 8.01 3.18 -33.31
C GLY A 298 6.53 3.44 -33.00
N ILE A 299 6.02 4.55 -33.53
CA ILE A 299 4.58 4.87 -33.60
C ILE A 299 3.81 3.79 -34.37
N LEU A 300 2.49 3.73 -34.18
CA LEU A 300 1.64 2.85 -34.96
C LEU A 300 1.59 3.30 -36.43
N PRO A 301 1.62 2.36 -37.39
CA PRO A 301 1.22 2.61 -38.77
C PRO A 301 -0.20 3.20 -38.85
N GLU A 302 -0.49 3.96 -39.91
CA GLU A 302 -1.77 4.66 -40.07
C GLU A 302 -2.99 3.71 -39.99
N GLU A 303 -2.87 2.50 -40.53
CA GLU A 303 -3.93 1.49 -40.50
C GLU A 303 -4.21 0.97 -39.08
N GLU A 304 -3.17 0.63 -38.32
CA GLU A 304 -3.29 0.16 -36.94
C GLU A 304 -3.75 1.30 -36.00
N ALA A 305 -3.28 2.53 -36.25
CA ALA A 305 -3.74 3.71 -35.51
C ALA A 305 -5.22 4.00 -35.78
N TRP A 306 -5.69 3.80 -37.02
CA TRP A 306 -7.11 3.90 -37.35
C TRP A 306 -7.93 2.82 -36.65
N GLU A 307 -7.48 1.56 -36.66
CA GLU A 307 -8.17 0.47 -35.98
C GLU A 307 -8.32 0.73 -34.47
N LEU A 308 -7.24 1.21 -33.83
CA LEU A 308 -7.29 1.65 -32.43
C LEU A 308 -8.29 2.78 -32.21
N PHE A 309 -8.28 3.79 -33.09
CA PHE A 309 -9.17 4.94 -33.00
C PHE A 309 -10.64 4.54 -33.19
N GLU A 310 -10.92 3.75 -34.22
CA GLU A 310 -12.25 3.31 -34.61
C GLU A 310 -12.91 2.51 -33.49
N ASN A 311 -12.15 1.61 -32.86
CA ASN A 311 -12.58 0.85 -31.70
C ASN A 311 -12.88 1.78 -30.51
N LYS A 312 -11.92 2.65 -30.15
CA LYS A 312 -12.05 3.47 -28.94
C LYS A 312 -13.11 4.56 -29.03
N ALA A 313 -13.28 5.18 -30.20
CA ALA A 313 -14.30 6.21 -30.44
C ALA A 313 -15.68 5.64 -30.85
N ASP A 314 -15.82 4.32 -30.91
CA ASP A 314 -17.02 3.59 -31.32
C ASP A 314 -17.64 4.16 -32.62
N VAL A 315 -16.81 4.23 -33.67
CA VAL A 315 -17.18 4.94 -34.91
C VAL A 315 -17.95 4.04 -35.89
N LEU A 316 -17.86 2.72 -35.74
CA LEU A 316 -18.46 1.73 -36.65
C LEU A 316 -19.97 1.93 -36.82
N HIS A 317 -20.67 2.32 -35.75
CA HIS A 317 -22.11 2.52 -35.73
C HIS A 317 -22.53 3.97 -36.06
N LYS A 318 -21.58 4.86 -36.36
CA LYS A 318 -21.84 6.29 -36.65
C LYS A 318 -22.09 6.53 -38.14
N ASP A 319 -22.63 7.71 -38.44
CA ASP A 319 -22.91 8.18 -39.81
C ASP A 319 -21.67 8.07 -40.73
N PRO A 320 -21.80 7.62 -41.99
CA PRO A 320 -20.68 7.52 -42.93
C PRO A 320 -19.89 8.82 -43.14
N ALA A 321 -20.54 9.99 -43.04
CA ALA A 321 -19.87 11.28 -43.07
C ALA A 321 -18.97 11.48 -41.85
N ILE A 322 -19.43 11.05 -40.66
CA ILE A 322 -18.62 11.06 -39.44
C ILE A 322 -17.43 10.11 -39.58
N GLN A 323 -17.64 8.90 -40.10
CA GLN A 323 -16.54 7.94 -40.33
C GLN A 323 -15.45 8.54 -41.23
N THR A 324 -15.85 9.29 -42.25
CA THR A 324 -14.90 9.96 -43.16
C THR A 324 -14.08 11.02 -42.43
N VAL A 325 -14.70 11.89 -41.62
CA VAL A 325 -13.97 12.92 -40.85
C VAL A 325 -13.12 12.28 -39.75
N ALA A 326 -13.62 11.23 -39.09
CA ALA A 326 -12.92 10.49 -38.05
C ALA A 326 -11.58 9.93 -38.54
N LYS A 327 -11.49 9.39 -39.77
CA LYS A 327 -10.21 8.95 -40.35
C LYS A 327 -9.18 10.07 -40.43
N HIS A 328 -9.61 11.27 -40.78
CA HIS A 328 -8.72 12.44 -40.84
C HIS A 328 -8.30 12.91 -39.44
N VAL A 329 -9.18 12.80 -38.44
CA VAL A 329 -8.86 13.08 -37.03
C VAL A 329 -7.85 12.06 -36.49
N ALA A 330 -8.05 10.77 -36.75
CA ALA A 330 -7.12 9.72 -36.35
C ALA A 330 -5.72 9.94 -36.96
N LYS A 331 -5.66 10.30 -38.25
CA LYS A 331 -4.40 10.66 -38.93
C LYS A 331 -3.67 11.81 -38.23
N LYS A 332 -4.41 12.77 -37.65
CA LYS A 332 -3.84 13.90 -36.90
C LYS A 332 -3.24 13.51 -35.55
N CYS A 333 -3.53 12.32 -35.04
CA CYS A 333 -2.91 11.82 -33.81
C CYS A 333 -1.48 11.28 -34.04
N GLY A 334 -0.98 11.28 -35.28
CA GLY A 334 0.41 10.95 -35.61
C GLY A 334 0.82 9.51 -35.27
N GLY A 335 -0.14 8.59 -35.15
CA GLY A 335 0.09 7.18 -34.81
C GLY A 335 0.60 6.95 -33.38
N LEU A 336 0.62 7.96 -32.50
CA LEU A 336 1.05 7.78 -31.11
C LEU A 336 -0.14 7.23 -30.28
N PRO A 337 -0.06 5.99 -29.73
CA PRO A 337 -1.20 5.34 -29.08
C PRO A 337 -1.88 6.19 -28.01
N VAL A 338 -1.13 6.85 -27.12
CA VAL A 338 -1.71 7.70 -26.07
C VAL A 338 -2.57 8.84 -26.64
N LEU A 339 -2.16 9.46 -27.75
CA LEU A 339 -2.94 10.52 -28.40
C LEU A 339 -4.17 9.95 -29.09
N VAL A 340 -4.00 8.84 -29.80
CA VAL A 340 -5.07 8.15 -30.51
C VAL A 340 -6.21 7.82 -29.54
N VAL A 341 -5.91 7.18 -28.40
CA VAL A 341 -6.95 6.80 -27.43
C VAL A 341 -7.55 8.01 -26.72
N THR A 342 -6.76 9.03 -26.38
CA THR A 342 -7.26 10.23 -25.68
C THR A 342 -8.22 11.04 -26.56
N VAL A 343 -7.84 11.28 -27.83
CA VAL A 343 -8.69 12.01 -28.78
C VAL A 343 -9.93 11.19 -29.14
N ALA A 344 -9.77 9.88 -29.37
CA ALA A 344 -10.87 8.97 -29.66
C ALA A 344 -11.91 8.96 -28.52
N SER A 345 -11.45 8.80 -27.28
CA SER A 345 -12.32 8.86 -26.09
C SER A 345 -13.05 10.20 -25.98
N SER A 346 -12.37 11.32 -26.23
CA SER A 346 -12.98 12.66 -26.19
C SER A 346 -14.11 12.87 -27.21
N LEU A 347 -14.14 12.05 -28.27
CA LEU A 347 -15.14 12.09 -29.35
C LEU A 347 -16.15 10.94 -29.30
N LYS A 348 -16.00 10.00 -28.36
CA LYS A 348 -16.81 8.78 -28.25
C LYS A 348 -18.30 9.07 -28.20
N ASP A 349 -18.73 10.04 -27.40
CA ASP A 349 -20.15 10.36 -27.23
C ASP A 349 -20.67 11.41 -28.23
N LYS A 350 -19.81 11.93 -29.13
CA LYS A 350 -20.20 12.95 -30.10
C LYS A 350 -20.86 12.31 -31.32
N THR A 351 -22.17 12.53 -31.44
CA THR A 351 -23.03 11.94 -32.50
C THR A 351 -23.26 12.84 -33.71
N ARG A 352 -22.80 14.10 -33.68
CA ARG A 352 -23.09 15.10 -34.73
C ARG A 352 -21.84 15.43 -35.54
N LEU A 353 -21.98 15.52 -36.87
CA LEU A 353 -20.86 15.77 -37.80
C LEU A 353 -20.07 17.05 -37.47
N TYR A 354 -20.76 18.15 -37.11
CA TYR A 354 -20.09 19.43 -36.81
C TYR A 354 -19.09 19.33 -35.65
N SER A 355 -19.29 18.41 -34.70
CA SER A 355 -18.34 18.18 -33.59
C SER A 355 -17.03 17.60 -34.11
N TRP A 356 -17.12 16.69 -35.08
CA TRP A 356 -15.96 16.06 -35.72
C TRP A 356 -15.22 17.02 -36.64
N ASP A 357 -15.96 17.83 -37.42
CA ASP A 357 -15.35 18.87 -38.26
C ASP A 357 -14.62 19.92 -37.41
N ASN A 358 -15.21 20.33 -36.29
CA ASN A 358 -14.56 21.27 -35.38
C ASN A 358 -13.32 20.66 -34.74
N ALA A 359 -13.37 19.39 -34.32
CA ALA A 359 -12.20 18.68 -33.80
C ALA A 359 -11.06 18.64 -34.82
N LEU A 360 -11.36 18.25 -36.07
CA LEU A 360 -10.38 18.22 -37.15
C LEU A 360 -9.79 19.60 -37.43
N ARG A 361 -10.62 20.64 -37.41
CA ARG A 361 -10.17 22.03 -37.61
C ARG A 361 -9.21 22.45 -36.49
N SER A 362 -9.57 22.24 -35.23
CA SER A 362 -8.72 22.59 -34.08
C SER A 362 -7.39 21.82 -34.10
N LEU A 363 -7.39 20.54 -34.43
CA LEU A 363 -6.16 19.75 -34.51
C LEU A 363 -5.23 20.21 -35.64
N LYS A 364 -5.78 20.69 -36.76
CA LYS A 364 -4.99 21.27 -37.86
C LYS A 364 -4.29 22.58 -37.48
N GLU A 365 -4.83 23.35 -36.54
CA GLU A 365 -4.21 24.62 -36.12
C GLU A 365 -2.84 24.41 -35.45
N PHE A 366 -2.56 23.20 -34.97
CA PHE A 366 -1.28 22.83 -34.35
C PHE A 366 -0.19 22.43 -35.35
N ASP A 367 -0.51 22.19 -36.63
CA ASP A 367 0.45 21.81 -37.68
C ASP A 367 1.51 22.90 -37.98
N HIS A 368 1.26 24.15 -37.55
CA HIS A 368 1.97 25.33 -38.05
C HIS A 368 3.04 25.92 -37.12
N LYS A 369 3.18 25.45 -35.86
CA LYS A 369 3.93 26.21 -34.83
C LYS A 369 5.30 25.68 -34.41
N ASP A 370 5.63 24.42 -34.65
CA ASP A 370 7.01 23.88 -34.54
C ASP A 370 6.93 22.39 -34.83
N LYS A 371 7.79 21.83 -35.69
CA LYS A 371 7.74 20.41 -36.10
C LYS A 371 8.23 19.42 -35.03
N SER A 372 8.17 19.77 -33.74
CA SER A 372 8.54 18.84 -32.67
C SER A 372 7.36 17.91 -32.38
N PRO A 373 7.54 16.57 -32.51
CA PRO A 373 6.49 15.60 -32.16
C PRO A 373 6.01 15.72 -30.70
N GLU A 374 6.87 16.18 -29.79
CA GLU A 374 6.51 16.38 -28.38
C GLU A 374 5.56 17.58 -28.21
N LYS A 375 5.81 18.70 -28.90
CA LYS A 375 4.92 19.88 -28.85
C LYS A 375 3.55 19.60 -29.46
N GLU A 376 3.52 18.83 -30.55
CA GLU A 376 2.27 18.39 -31.18
C GLU A 376 1.46 17.47 -30.23
N ALA A 377 2.14 16.57 -29.53
CA ALA A 377 1.52 15.72 -28.54
C ALA A 377 0.96 16.50 -27.33
N HIS A 378 1.70 17.49 -26.82
CA HIS A 378 1.19 18.40 -25.77
C HIS A 378 -0.05 19.15 -26.24
N SER A 379 -0.05 19.69 -27.47
CA SER A 379 -1.18 20.44 -28.02
C SER A 379 -2.42 19.56 -28.21
N THR A 380 -2.21 18.30 -28.60
CA THR A 380 -3.30 17.32 -28.79
C THR A 380 -3.93 16.91 -27.45
N ILE A 381 -3.12 16.73 -26.41
CA ILE A 381 -3.61 16.45 -25.06
C ILE A 381 -4.32 17.67 -24.48
N GLU A 382 -3.76 18.87 -24.67
CA GLU A 382 -4.39 20.14 -24.27
C GLU A 382 -5.75 20.32 -24.96
N TRP A 383 -5.88 19.95 -26.23
CA TRP A 383 -7.17 19.93 -26.92
C TRP A 383 -8.18 19.02 -26.23
N SER A 384 -7.75 17.82 -25.81
CA SER A 384 -8.60 16.84 -25.11
C SER A 384 -9.03 17.35 -23.73
N TYR A 385 -8.10 17.96 -22.97
CA TYR A 385 -8.41 18.68 -21.73
C TYR A 385 -9.46 19.78 -21.96
N ASN A 386 -9.34 20.53 -23.06
CA ASN A 386 -10.30 21.58 -23.40
C ASN A 386 -11.70 21.03 -23.74
N GLN A 387 -11.81 19.76 -24.16
CA GLN A 387 -13.10 19.09 -24.39
C GLN A 387 -13.82 18.67 -23.11
N LEU A 388 -13.16 18.75 -21.93
CA LEU A 388 -13.82 18.50 -20.66
C LEU A 388 -14.84 19.62 -20.38
N ASP A 389 -16.13 19.28 -20.44
CA ASP A 389 -17.22 20.24 -20.26
C ASP A 389 -17.45 20.62 -18.78
N ASP A 390 -16.93 19.82 -17.83
CA ASP A 390 -17.06 20.01 -16.39
C ASP A 390 -15.81 20.69 -15.80
N SER A 391 -16.02 21.82 -15.10
CA SER A 391 -14.94 22.52 -14.39
C SER A 391 -14.27 21.66 -13.31
N MET A 392 -15.02 20.77 -12.65
CA MET A 392 -14.50 19.87 -11.62
C MET A 392 -13.53 18.85 -12.22
N LEU A 393 -13.83 18.32 -13.41
CA LEU A 393 -12.91 17.42 -14.12
C LEU A 393 -11.61 18.12 -14.48
N LYS A 394 -11.71 19.39 -14.93
CA LYS A 394 -10.53 20.20 -15.25
C LYS A 394 -9.67 20.44 -14.02
N ASP A 395 -10.27 20.90 -12.93
CA ASP A 395 -9.55 21.14 -11.67
C ASP A 395 -8.90 19.86 -11.14
N LEU A 396 -9.62 18.73 -11.19
CA LEU A 396 -9.11 17.43 -10.76
C LEU A 396 -7.97 16.94 -11.65
N PHE A 397 -8.05 17.12 -12.96
CA PHE A 397 -6.97 16.78 -13.90
C PHE A 397 -5.68 17.56 -13.61
N LEU A 398 -5.78 18.87 -13.35
CA LEU A 398 -4.63 19.70 -13.00
C LEU A 398 -4.06 19.33 -11.63
N LEU A 399 -4.93 19.00 -10.68
CA LEU A 399 -4.54 18.52 -9.37
C LEU A 399 -3.78 17.18 -9.47
N CYS A 400 -4.26 16.23 -10.27
CA CYS A 400 -3.54 15.00 -10.60
C CYS A 400 -2.13 15.30 -11.11
N GLY A 401 -1.98 16.21 -12.09
CA GLY A 401 -0.68 16.56 -12.66
C GLY A 401 0.31 17.16 -11.67
N THR A 402 -0.17 17.86 -10.64
CA THR A 402 0.65 18.60 -9.66
C THR A 402 0.89 17.82 -8.35
N THR A 403 0.17 16.73 -8.11
CA THR A 403 0.25 15.93 -6.86
C THR A 403 0.89 14.56 -7.05
N VAL A 404 1.37 14.26 -8.26
CA VAL A 404 2.06 12.99 -8.55
C VAL A 404 3.31 12.84 -7.67
N ARG A 405 3.40 11.71 -6.97
CA ARG A 405 4.60 11.23 -6.28
C ARG A 405 5.12 9.99 -7.02
N GLY A 406 6.33 10.04 -7.56
CA GLY A 406 6.82 9.10 -8.56
C GLY A 406 5.95 9.11 -9.81
N ASN A 407 5.23 8.01 -10.01
CA ASN A 407 4.23 7.86 -11.06
C ASN A 407 2.85 7.49 -10.52
N ARG A 408 2.62 7.64 -9.21
CA ARG A 408 1.37 7.31 -8.55
C ARG A 408 0.71 8.56 -7.98
N ILE A 409 -0.61 8.54 -8.02
CA ILE A 409 -1.48 9.52 -7.39
C ILE A 409 -2.33 8.76 -6.39
N CYS A 410 -2.13 9.07 -5.10
CA CYS A 410 -2.93 8.50 -4.02
C CYS A 410 -4.34 9.11 -4.09
N LEU A 411 -5.36 8.27 -4.28
CA LEU A 411 -6.74 8.74 -4.42
C LEU A 411 -7.26 9.36 -3.11
N GLU A 412 -6.84 8.85 -1.95
CA GLU A 412 -7.25 9.41 -0.67
C GLU A 412 -6.68 10.82 -0.45
N ASP A 413 -5.40 11.04 -0.78
CA ASP A 413 -4.79 12.36 -0.68
C ASP A 413 -5.43 13.34 -1.65
N LEU A 414 -5.63 12.90 -2.90
CA LEU A 414 -6.30 13.71 -3.91
C LEU A 414 -7.72 14.10 -3.49
N PHE A 415 -8.46 13.19 -2.84
CA PHE A 415 -9.76 13.47 -2.25
C PHE A 415 -9.66 14.52 -1.13
N ARG A 416 -8.76 14.33 -0.16
CA ARG A 416 -8.52 15.27 0.96
C ARG A 416 -8.16 16.68 0.45
N TYR A 417 -7.35 16.77 -0.60
CA TYR A 417 -6.98 18.06 -1.23
C TYR A 417 -8.15 18.69 -1.98
N SER A 418 -8.91 17.88 -2.73
CA SER A 418 -10.09 18.34 -3.47
C SER A 418 -11.15 18.92 -2.53
N MET A 419 -11.30 18.35 -1.33
CA MET A 419 -12.17 18.86 -0.28
C MET A 419 -11.74 20.24 0.21
N GLY A 420 -10.46 20.40 0.61
CA GLY A 420 -9.96 21.70 1.09
C GLY A 420 -9.91 22.77 0.01
N LEU A 421 -9.74 22.40 -1.27
CA LEU A 421 -9.86 23.33 -2.39
C LEU A 421 -11.31 23.64 -2.78
N SER A 422 -12.28 22.95 -2.18
CA SER A 422 -13.71 23.05 -2.49
C SER A 422 -14.03 22.77 -3.97
N VAL A 423 -13.36 21.77 -4.56
CA VAL A 423 -13.59 21.33 -5.96
C VAL A 423 -15.04 20.85 -6.11
N PHE A 424 -15.51 20.06 -5.16
CA PHE A 424 -16.89 19.55 -5.14
C PHE A 424 -17.84 20.56 -4.50
N LYS A 425 -18.77 21.09 -5.30
CA LYS A 425 -19.80 22.03 -4.85
C LYS A 425 -21.06 21.27 -4.43
N ASN A 426 -21.79 21.82 -3.47
CA ASN A 426 -23.09 21.29 -3.01
C ASN A 426 -23.03 19.87 -2.41
N VAL A 427 -21.89 19.47 -1.84
CA VAL A 427 -21.76 18.22 -1.09
C VAL A 427 -21.93 18.49 0.40
N HIS A 428 -22.87 17.78 1.03
CA HIS A 428 -23.23 17.99 2.43
C HIS A 428 -22.58 16.98 3.40
N THR A 429 -22.12 15.85 2.88
CA THR A 429 -21.43 14.78 3.64
C THR A 429 -20.16 14.36 2.90
N LEU A 430 -19.21 13.77 3.61
CA LEU A 430 -17.97 13.22 3.07
C LEU A 430 -18.26 12.04 2.16
N GLU A 431 -19.25 11.21 2.48
CA GLU A 431 -19.66 10.11 1.62
C GLU A 431 -20.13 10.60 0.25
N HIS A 432 -21.01 11.61 0.20
CA HIS A 432 -21.46 12.20 -1.07
C HIS A 432 -20.30 12.83 -1.84
N ALA A 433 -19.39 13.52 -1.15
CA ALA A 433 -18.20 14.10 -1.77
C ALA A 433 -17.26 13.03 -2.34
N ARG A 434 -17.08 11.92 -1.62
CA ARG A 434 -16.24 10.79 -2.00
C ARG A 434 -16.82 10.06 -3.22
N ASN A 435 -18.13 9.84 -3.25
CA ASN A 435 -18.82 9.26 -4.42
C ASN A 435 -18.70 10.18 -5.65
N ALA A 436 -18.91 11.49 -5.49
CA ALA A 436 -18.70 12.45 -6.57
C ALA A 436 -17.24 12.46 -7.07
N PHE A 437 -16.28 12.37 -6.15
CA PHE A 437 -14.85 12.28 -6.46
C PHE A 437 -14.52 11.05 -7.30
N TYR A 438 -14.90 9.84 -6.85
CA TYR A 438 -14.61 8.62 -7.60
C TYR A 438 -15.30 8.59 -8.96
N SER A 439 -16.53 9.09 -9.07
CA SER A 439 -17.21 9.27 -10.36
C SER A 439 -16.39 10.15 -11.32
N LYS A 440 -15.81 11.24 -10.83
CA LYS A 440 -14.97 12.15 -11.65
C LYS A 440 -13.61 11.54 -12.00
N VAL A 441 -13.04 10.72 -11.11
CA VAL A 441 -11.84 9.93 -11.41
C VAL A 441 -12.13 8.92 -12.52
N ASP A 442 -13.26 8.21 -12.45
CA ASP A 442 -13.66 7.24 -13.48
C ASP A 442 -13.96 7.92 -14.81
N GLU A 443 -14.61 9.09 -14.82
CA GLU A 443 -14.77 9.90 -16.03
C GLU A 443 -13.40 10.27 -16.65
N LEU A 444 -12.41 10.70 -15.86
CA LEU A 444 -11.06 10.97 -16.37
C LEU A 444 -10.36 9.71 -16.93
N LYS A 445 -10.64 8.53 -16.38
CA LYS A 445 -10.17 7.24 -16.93
C LYS A 445 -10.87 6.91 -18.26
N ASP A 446 -12.16 7.19 -18.38
CA ASP A 446 -12.92 7.03 -19.63
C ASP A 446 -12.36 7.92 -20.75
N PHE A 447 -11.97 9.16 -20.42
CA PHE A 447 -11.22 10.06 -21.31
C PHE A 447 -9.78 9.61 -21.60
N CYS A 448 -9.30 8.55 -20.96
CA CYS A 448 -7.92 8.04 -21.04
C CYS A 448 -6.85 9.06 -20.61
N LEU A 449 -7.25 10.02 -19.77
CA LEU A 449 -6.36 11.00 -19.15
C LEU A 449 -5.75 10.45 -17.85
N LEU A 450 -6.44 9.50 -17.21
CA LEU A 450 -5.95 8.68 -16.10
C LEU A 450 -5.94 7.20 -16.48
N ILE A 451 -5.05 6.44 -15.85
CA ILE A 451 -5.00 4.99 -15.92
C ILE A 451 -4.92 4.40 -14.50
N ASP A 452 -5.30 3.14 -14.35
CA ASP A 452 -5.21 2.47 -13.05
C ASP A 452 -3.75 2.36 -12.56
N GLY A 453 -3.61 2.53 -11.25
CA GLY A 453 -2.39 2.24 -10.52
C GLY A 453 -2.21 0.75 -10.24
N GLU A 454 -1.15 0.41 -9.52
CA GLU A 454 -0.91 -0.97 -9.08
C GLU A 454 -1.83 -1.37 -7.91
N ALA A 455 -2.21 -0.41 -7.08
CA ALA A 455 -3.17 -0.59 -6.01
C ALA A 455 -4.50 0.08 -6.39
N ASP A 456 -5.61 -0.53 -5.96
CA ASP A 456 -6.98 -0.01 -6.19
C ASP A 456 -7.19 1.40 -5.61
N THR A 457 -6.34 1.81 -4.65
CA THR A 457 -6.35 3.14 -4.03
C THR A 457 -5.50 4.18 -4.79
N SER A 458 -4.99 3.83 -5.97
CA SER A 458 -4.07 4.68 -6.73
C SER A 458 -4.41 4.75 -8.21
N VAL A 459 -4.12 5.90 -8.81
CA VAL A 459 -4.17 6.11 -10.27
C VAL A 459 -2.83 6.65 -10.77
N ARG A 460 -2.64 6.64 -12.09
CA ARG A 460 -1.44 7.18 -12.74
C ARG A 460 -1.82 8.02 -13.95
N MET A 461 -0.88 8.84 -14.39
CA MET A 461 -0.96 9.56 -15.65
C MET A 461 0.17 9.08 -16.56
N HIS A 462 -0.12 8.91 -17.84
CA HIS A 462 0.97 8.79 -18.82
C HIS A 462 1.85 10.04 -18.73
N ASP A 463 3.16 9.86 -18.80
CA ASP A 463 4.09 10.96 -18.55
C ASP A 463 3.79 12.21 -19.39
N ILE A 464 3.51 12.04 -20.68
CA ILE A 464 3.21 13.17 -21.57
C ILE A 464 1.89 13.86 -21.21
N VAL A 465 0.92 13.13 -20.65
CA VAL A 465 -0.34 13.67 -20.14
C VAL A 465 -0.08 14.44 -18.85
N ARG A 466 0.73 13.90 -17.94
CA ARG A 466 1.16 14.58 -16.71
C ARG A 466 1.92 15.87 -17.01
N ASP A 467 2.87 15.81 -17.94
CA ASP A 467 3.69 16.97 -18.33
C ASP A 467 2.82 18.06 -18.98
N THR A 468 1.83 17.66 -19.79
CA THR A 468 0.82 18.60 -20.32
C THR A 468 -0.03 19.21 -19.21
N ALA A 469 -0.53 18.40 -18.26
CA ALA A 469 -1.32 18.87 -17.13
C ALA A 469 -0.54 19.89 -16.29
N ARG A 470 0.73 19.62 -15.98
CA ARG A 470 1.63 20.54 -15.28
C ARG A 470 1.85 21.83 -16.06
N HIS A 471 2.04 21.73 -17.38
CA HIS A 471 2.22 22.91 -18.21
C HIS A 471 0.99 23.83 -18.18
N ILE A 472 -0.21 23.26 -18.33
CA ILE A 472 -1.48 24.01 -18.24
C ILE A 472 -1.65 24.57 -16.82
N ALA A 473 -1.39 23.78 -15.79
CA ALA A 473 -1.54 24.17 -14.40
C ALA A 473 -0.62 25.35 -14.04
N LEU A 474 0.63 25.35 -14.50
CA LEU A 474 1.57 26.44 -14.29
C LEU A 474 1.18 27.69 -15.10
N ARG A 475 0.89 27.52 -16.39
CA ARG A 475 0.63 28.63 -17.34
C ARG A 475 -0.66 29.37 -17.04
N ASP A 476 -1.75 28.63 -16.80
CA ASP A 476 -3.09 29.19 -16.74
C ASP A 476 -3.61 29.31 -15.29
N HIS A 477 -3.09 28.50 -14.37
CA HIS A 477 -3.57 28.42 -12.97
C HIS A 477 -2.50 28.79 -11.92
N HIS A 478 -1.27 29.08 -12.35
CA HIS A 478 -0.15 29.44 -11.47
C HIS A 478 0.13 28.39 -10.39
N MET A 479 -0.03 27.11 -10.74
CA MET A 479 0.28 25.98 -9.87
C MET A 479 1.71 25.51 -10.12
N LEU A 480 2.58 25.75 -9.16
CA LEU A 480 3.98 25.35 -9.21
C LEU A 480 4.15 23.93 -8.66
N SER A 481 4.81 23.07 -9.42
CA SER A 481 5.16 21.72 -9.00
C SER A 481 6.58 21.40 -9.49
N ALA A 482 7.44 20.90 -8.59
CA ALA A 482 8.81 20.49 -8.95
C ALA A 482 8.83 19.06 -9.50
N MET A 483 9.83 18.75 -10.33
CA MET A 483 10.12 17.38 -10.77
C MET A 483 10.95 16.65 -9.73
N GLU A 484 10.69 15.34 -9.56
CA GLU A 484 11.56 14.41 -8.83
C GLU A 484 12.84 14.05 -9.60
N ASP A 485 12.88 14.35 -10.91
CA ASP A 485 14.01 14.03 -11.78
C ASP A 485 15.19 14.99 -11.53
N GLY A 486 16.04 14.62 -10.58
CA GLY A 486 17.51 14.52 -10.65
C GLY A 486 18.34 15.53 -11.46
N GLY A 487 17.86 16.74 -11.70
CA GLY A 487 18.70 17.83 -12.17
C GLY A 487 19.54 18.34 -11.02
N ASP A 488 20.87 18.19 -11.10
CA ASP A 488 21.91 18.73 -10.20
C ASP A 488 21.84 20.26 -9.95
N ASP A 489 20.79 20.96 -10.38
CA ASP A 489 20.63 22.41 -10.29
C ASP A 489 19.81 22.85 -9.06
N GLN A 490 19.81 22.04 -7.98
CA GLN A 490 19.25 22.38 -6.67
C GLN A 490 20.25 23.09 -5.74
N SER A 491 21.17 23.88 -6.31
CA SER A 491 21.95 24.85 -5.52
C SER A 491 21.17 26.16 -5.40
N ASP A 492 21.08 26.67 -4.16
CA ASP A 492 20.61 28.00 -3.75
C ASP A 492 19.30 28.50 -4.40
N GLY A 493 18.15 28.03 -3.90
CA GLY A 493 16.84 28.69 -4.10
C GLY A 493 16.16 28.53 -5.47
N LYS A 494 16.73 27.77 -6.41
CA LYS A 494 16.23 27.62 -7.80
C LYS A 494 14.90 26.88 -8.02
N GLY A 495 14.25 26.34 -6.98
CA GLY A 495 12.95 25.65 -7.09
C GLY A 495 11.73 26.47 -6.64
N TRP A 496 11.96 27.53 -5.84
CA TRP A 496 10.90 28.34 -5.25
C TRP A 496 10.36 29.38 -6.23
N PRO A 497 9.11 29.88 -6.04
CA PRO A 497 8.56 30.92 -6.91
C PRO A 497 9.49 32.13 -7.00
N ASN A 498 9.74 32.60 -8.23
CA ASN A 498 10.43 33.87 -8.43
C ASN A 498 9.50 35.04 -8.10
N ASN A 499 10.05 36.26 -7.99
CA ASN A 499 9.28 37.44 -7.58
C ASN A 499 7.98 37.67 -8.37
N GLU A 500 7.92 37.30 -9.66
CA GLU A 500 6.70 37.44 -10.48
C GLU A 500 5.64 36.38 -10.17
N LEU A 501 6.05 35.13 -9.97
CA LEU A 501 5.15 34.03 -9.64
C LEU A 501 4.65 34.10 -8.20
N THR A 502 5.47 34.60 -7.28
CA THR A 502 5.18 34.71 -5.85
C THR A 502 3.81 35.35 -5.55
N GLU A 503 3.45 36.43 -6.26
CA GLU A 503 2.17 37.13 -6.05
C GLU A 503 0.94 36.34 -6.55
N LYS A 504 1.11 35.52 -7.59
CA LYS A 504 0.01 34.82 -8.28
C LYS A 504 -0.09 33.34 -7.94
N CYS A 505 0.96 32.77 -7.35
CA CYS A 505 1.08 31.34 -7.10
C CYS A 505 -0.06 30.84 -6.22
N THR A 506 -0.85 29.92 -6.76
CA THR A 506 -2.04 29.38 -6.06
C THR A 506 -1.76 28.03 -5.43
N THR A 507 -0.76 27.31 -5.91
CA THR A 507 -0.37 25.98 -5.45
C THR A 507 1.14 25.85 -5.52
N ILE A 508 1.75 25.27 -4.48
CA ILE A 508 3.13 24.78 -4.50
C ILE A 508 3.10 23.31 -4.08
N SER A 509 3.74 22.46 -4.86
CA SER A 509 3.84 21.02 -4.59
C SER A 509 5.26 20.52 -4.86
N PHE A 510 5.98 20.20 -3.78
CA PHE A 510 7.35 19.70 -3.83
C PHE A 510 7.43 18.30 -3.24
N PRO A 511 7.64 17.27 -4.08
CA PRO A 511 7.72 15.87 -3.65
C PRO A 511 9.06 15.52 -2.96
N SER A 512 10.02 16.44 -2.98
CA SER A 512 11.24 16.41 -2.17
C SER A 512 11.78 17.84 -2.12
N ALA A 513 12.25 18.27 -0.95
CA ALA A 513 12.91 19.56 -0.77
C ALA A 513 14.10 19.42 0.17
N ASN A 514 15.22 20.04 -0.21
CA ASN A 514 16.42 20.12 0.62
C ASN A 514 16.50 21.41 1.44
N ASN A 515 15.68 22.41 1.10
CA ASN A 515 15.59 23.66 1.83
C ASN A 515 14.18 24.25 1.75
N ILE A 516 13.86 25.11 2.71
CA ILE A 516 12.66 25.94 2.72
C ILE A 516 13.06 27.41 2.97
N PRO A 517 12.32 28.39 2.45
CA PRO A 517 12.58 29.80 2.74
C PRO A 517 12.27 30.11 4.20
N GLU A 518 12.82 31.21 4.72
CA GLU A 518 12.50 31.70 6.06
C GLU A 518 11.01 32.05 6.21
N VAL A 519 10.45 32.68 5.17
CA VAL A 519 9.03 33.05 5.09
C VAL A 519 8.51 32.70 3.70
N LEU A 520 7.35 32.05 3.64
CA LEU A 520 6.70 31.71 2.39
C LEU A 520 5.89 32.90 1.86
N GLN A 521 6.49 33.69 0.97
CA GLN A 521 5.93 34.97 0.51
C GLN A 521 4.80 34.84 -0.52
N CYS A 522 3.91 33.83 -0.47
CA CYS A 522 2.90 33.60 -1.51
C CYS A 522 1.48 33.98 -1.05
N PRO A 523 1.02 35.24 -1.24
CA PRO A 523 -0.27 35.71 -0.71
C PRO A 523 -1.50 35.09 -1.36
N ALA A 524 -1.39 34.61 -2.60
CA ALA A 524 -2.48 33.94 -3.32
C ALA A 524 -2.54 32.42 -3.07
N LEU A 525 -1.61 31.87 -2.27
CA LEU A 525 -1.44 30.43 -2.09
C LEU A 525 -2.65 29.80 -1.41
N LYS A 526 -3.22 28.77 -2.04
CA LYS A 526 -4.35 27.98 -1.55
C LYS A 526 -3.96 26.56 -1.15
N MET A 527 -2.93 26.01 -1.79
CA MET A 527 -2.42 24.67 -1.49
C MET A 527 -0.90 24.68 -1.37
N PHE A 528 -0.39 24.07 -0.30
CA PHE A 528 1.04 23.86 -0.07
C PHE A 528 1.29 22.41 0.29
N LEU A 529 2.02 21.70 -0.57
CA LEU A 529 2.42 20.31 -0.36
C LEU A 529 3.94 20.24 -0.33
N LEU A 530 4.49 19.66 0.73
CA LEU A 530 5.92 19.48 0.91
C LEU A 530 6.19 18.10 1.49
N GLN A 531 7.12 17.37 0.88
CA GLN A 531 7.64 16.12 1.42
C GLN A 531 9.11 16.34 1.81
N GLY A 532 9.48 15.92 3.02
CA GLY A 532 10.87 15.79 3.42
C GLY A 532 11.52 14.55 2.81
N ASN A 533 12.83 14.40 3.02
CA ASN A 533 13.56 13.23 2.53
C ASN A 533 13.56 12.07 3.55
N ASP A 534 13.46 12.40 4.84
CA ASP A 534 13.40 11.46 5.96
C ASP A 534 12.72 12.16 7.14
N ARG A 535 11.89 11.44 7.90
CA ARG A 535 11.24 11.94 9.11
C ARG A 535 12.20 12.22 10.27
N ASP A 536 13.42 11.67 10.20
CA ASP A 536 14.50 11.91 11.16
C ASP A 536 15.48 12.98 10.67
N ASP A 537 15.29 13.52 9.45
CA ASP A 537 16.08 14.62 8.90
C ASP A 537 15.67 15.95 9.54
N ASP A 538 16.64 16.63 10.16
CA ASP A 538 16.46 17.93 10.80
C ASP A 538 16.80 19.11 9.86
N SER A 539 17.06 18.87 8.58
CA SER A 539 17.42 19.91 7.61
C SER A 539 16.32 20.95 7.38
N LEU A 540 15.04 20.54 7.45
CA LEU A 540 13.89 21.39 7.18
C LEU A 540 13.25 21.91 8.48
N LYS A 541 13.67 23.09 8.94
CA LYS A 541 13.12 23.74 10.15
C LYS A 541 12.24 24.94 9.79
N PHE A 542 10.97 24.87 10.15
CA PHE A 542 10.06 26.01 9.99
C PHE A 542 10.38 27.10 11.02
N LEU A 543 10.59 28.32 10.55
CA LEU A 543 10.60 29.48 11.42
C LEU A 543 9.16 29.81 11.89
N PRO A 544 8.98 30.41 13.08
CA PRO A 544 7.66 30.75 13.60
C PRO A 544 6.80 31.56 12.61
N GLU A 545 7.43 32.46 11.85
CA GLU A 545 6.81 33.37 10.89
C GLU A 545 6.52 32.77 9.51
N PHE A 546 6.85 31.50 9.27
CA PHE A 546 6.86 30.88 7.93
C PHE A 546 5.59 31.13 7.11
N PHE A 547 4.40 31.02 7.72
CA PHE A 547 3.11 31.16 7.05
C PHE A 547 2.49 32.57 7.11
N ASN A 548 3.19 33.58 7.63
CA ASN A 548 2.63 34.93 7.87
C ASN A 548 1.96 35.55 6.63
N GLU A 549 2.51 35.30 5.44
CA GLU A 549 2.03 35.87 4.18
C GLU A 549 1.04 34.97 3.43
N THR A 550 0.73 33.76 3.92
CA THR A 550 -0.08 32.75 3.19
C THR A 550 -1.53 32.65 3.66
N LYS A 551 -2.17 33.78 3.96
CA LYS A 551 -3.51 33.82 4.62
C LYS A 551 -4.66 33.20 3.79
N GLN A 552 -4.43 32.87 2.52
CA GLN A 552 -5.40 32.21 1.65
C GLN A 552 -5.31 30.68 1.68
N LEU A 553 -4.36 30.11 2.43
CA LEU A 553 -4.10 28.68 2.44
C LEU A 553 -5.33 27.91 2.92
N ARG A 554 -5.71 26.89 2.15
CA ARG A 554 -6.83 25.99 2.43
C ARG A 554 -6.39 24.55 2.63
N VAL A 555 -5.32 24.15 1.93
CA VAL A 555 -4.73 22.81 2.02
C VAL A 555 -3.26 22.94 2.40
N LEU A 556 -2.88 22.30 3.50
CA LEU A 556 -1.49 22.13 3.92
C LEU A 556 -1.23 20.63 4.06
N SER A 557 -0.29 20.11 3.29
CA SER A 557 0.20 18.74 3.44
C SER A 557 1.70 18.73 3.63
N LEU A 558 2.15 18.21 4.76
CA LEU A 558 3.54 17.96 5.07
C LEU A 558 3.71 16.45 5.26
N GLY A 559 4.78 15.87 4.75
CA GLY A 559 5.04 14.45 5.02
C GLY A 559 6.51 14.08 5.08
N GLU A 560 6.80 13.03 5.85
CA GLU A 560 8.18 12.56 6.13
C GLU A 560 9.08 13.69 6.64
N MET A 561 8.66 14.38 7.71
CA MET A 561 9.39 15.52 8.27
C MET A 561 9.50 15.45 9.80
N LEU A 562 10.64 15.90 10.33
CA LEU A 562 10.82 16.20 11.75
C LEU A 562 10.25 17.58 12.08
N ILE A 563 9.08 17.62 12.72
CA ILE A 563 8.39 18.88 13.08
C ILE A 563 8.09 18.86 14.59
N PRO A 564 9.07 19.08 15.48
CA PRO A 564 8.84 19.03 16.92
C PRO A 564 7.71 19.98 17.35
N SER A 565 7.69 21.18 16.76
CA SER A 565 6.60 22.15 16.90
C SER A 565 6.22 22.76 15.57
N LEU A 566 4.91 22.92 15.37
CA LEU A 566 4.37 23.65 14.22
C LEU A 566 4.69 25.16 14.36
N PRO A 567 4.96 25.88 13.26
CA PRO A 567 5.25 27.31 13.32
C PRO A 567 4.07 28.10 13.90
N SER A 568 4.33 29.06 14.78
CA SER A 568 3.28 29.82 15.48
C SER A 568 2.34 30.57 14.52
N SER A 569 2.84 30.97 13.35
CA SER A 569 2.03 31.58 12.28
C SER A 569 0.91 30.68 11.74
N LEU A 570 0.96 29.37 11.98
CA LEU A 570 -0.09 28.42 11.59
C LEU A 570 -1.47 28.84 12.17
N GLN A 571 -1.50 29.38 13.39
CA GLN A 571 -2.74 29.83 14.03
C GLN A 571 -3.48 30.93 13.26
N PHE A 572 -2.77 31.65 12.37
CA PHE A 572 -3.36 32.72 11.56
C PHE A 572 -4.00 32.23 10.27
N LEU A 573 -3.88 30.93 9.94
CA LEU A 573 -4.45 30.31 8.75
C LEU A 573 -5.94 30.01 8.91
N SER A 574 -6.73 31.07 9.12
CA SER A 574 -8.18 30.99 9.33
C SER A 574 -8.96 30.37 8.16
N LYS A 575 -8.36 30.18 6.97
CA LYS A 575 -9.02 29.55 5.81
C LYS A 575 -8.62 28.08 5.62
N LEU A 576 -7.75 27.55 6.47
CA LEU A 576 -7.28 26.18 6.34
C LEU A 576 -8.42 25.20 6.61
N GLN A 577 -8.69 24.34 5.64
CA GLN A 577 -9.76 23.32 5.68
C GLN A 577 -9.18 21.91 5.73
N THR A 578 -8.03 21.67 5.12
CA THR A 578 -7.35 20.37 5.14
C THR A 578 -5.92 20.53 5.66
N LEU A 579 -5.59 19.75 6.71
CA LEU A 579 -4.24 19.62 7.25
C LEU A 579 -3.85 18.14 7.25
N CYS A 580 -2.83 17.79 6.46
CA CYS A 580 -2.23 16.47 6.42
C CYS A 580 -0.79 16.57 6.93
N LEU A 581 -0.46 15.80 7.96
CA LEU A 581 0.88 15.66 8.51
C LEU A 581 1.19 14.16 8.52
N HIS A 582 1.64 13.64 7.39
CA HIS A 582 1.82 12.20 7.17
C HIS A 582 3.24 11.77 7.50
N GLU A 583 3.40 10.71 8.30
CA GLU A 583 4.73 10.20 8.67
C GLU A 583 5.66 11.29 9.26
N CYS A 584 5.09 12.30 9.92
CA CYS A 584 5.84 13.35 10.60
C CYS A 584 6.16 12.97 12.05
N SER A 585 7.25 13.51 12.59
CA SER A 585 7.55 13.44 14.02
C SER A 585 7.11 14.72 14.72
N LEU A 586 6.09 14.62 15.58
CA LEU A 586 5.36 15.75 16.17
C LEU A 586 5.33 15.63 17.69
N GLU A 587 5.89 16.61 18.41
CA GLU A 587 5.86 16.61 19.89
C GLU A 587 4.64 17.35 20.45
N ASP A 588 4.24 18.47 19.83
CA ASP A 588 3.10 19.29 20.27
C ASP A 588 2.09 19.55 19.14
N LEU A 589 0.85 19.15 19.37
CA LEU A 589 -0.30 19.36 18.48
C LEU A 589 -1.27 20.43 18.99
N SER A 590 -0.98 21.08 20.12
CA SER A 590 -1.91 22.02 20.76
C SER A 590 -2.28 23.20 19.85
N LEU A 591 -1.34 23.66 19.02
CA LEU A 591 -1.56 24.71 18.03
C LEU A 591 -2.62 24.36 16.98
N VAL A 592 -2.79 23.07 16.64
CA VAL A 592 -3.77 22.62 15.65
C VAL A 592 -5.18 22.96 16.11
N GLY A 593 -5.47 22.90 17.42
CA GLY A 593 -6.78 23.23 17.99
C GLY A 593 -7.28 24.65 17.69
N GLN A 594 -6.39 25.56 17.29
CA GLN A 594 -6.75 26.94 16.94
C GLN A 594 -7.30 27.09 15.52
N LEU A 595 -7.25 26.04 14.69
CA LEU A 595 -7.68 26.03 13.29
C LEU A 595 -9.19 25.79 13.18
N ASN A 596 -9.99 26.77 13.61
CA ASN A 596 -11.45 26.61 13.77
C ASN A 596 -12.25 26.23 12.50
N ASN A 597 -11.68 26.44 11.30
CA ASN A 597 -12.31 26.11 10.02
C ASN A 597 -11.81 24.78 9.41
N LEU A 598 -11.00 24.02 10.15
CA LEU A 598 -10.46 22.75 9.69
C LEU A 598 -11.58 21.71 9.59
N GLU A 599 -11.69 21.08 8.42
CA GLU A 599 -12.64 20.00 8.12
C GLU A 599 -11.96 18.64 8.09
N ILE A 600 -10.69 18.58 7.69
CA ILE A 600 -9.91 17.34 7.55
C ILE A 600 -8.59 17.50 8.30
N LEU A 601 -8.35 16.59 9.25
CA LEU A 601 -7.07 16.42 9.93
C LEU A 601 -6.59 14.99 9.73
N SER A 602 -5.44 14.83 9.08
CA SER A 602 -4.80 13.54 8.91
C SER A 602 -3.40 13.55 9.51
N LEU A 603 -3.15 12.65 10.45
CA LEU A 603 -1.86 12.39 11.08
C LEU A 603 -1.34 10.98 10.71
N GLU A 604 -1.86 10.39 9.63
CA GLU A 604 -1.55 9.03 9.20
C GLU A 604 -0.03 8.72 9.24
N GLY A 605 0.35 7.65 9.94
CA GLY A 605 1.73 7.20 10.08
C GLY A 605 2.62 8.08 10.96
N SER A 606 2.12 9.21 11.50
CA SER A 606 2.93 10.14 12.28
C SER A 606 3.29 9.62 13.66
N TYR A 607 4.47 10.01 14.12
CA TYR A 607 4.95 9.81 15.48
C TYR A 607 4.34 10.88 16.39
N VAL A 608 3.21 10.53 17.00
CA VAL A 608 2.47 11.36 17.95
C VAL A 608 2.22 10.55 19.21
N LYS A 609 2.62 11.08 20.37
CA LYS A 609 2.39 10.41 21.67
C LYS A 609 1.02 10.69 22.27
N GLN A 610 0.52 11.90 22.06
CA GLN A 610 -0.72 12.38 22.66
C GLN A 610 -1.57 13.15 21.66
N LEU A 611 -2.88 12.87 21.65
CA LEU A 611 -3.89 13.76 21.10
C LEU A 611 -4.40 14.69 22.22
N PRO A 612 -4.02 15.99 22.20
CA PRO A 612 -4.30 16.90 23.30
C PRO A 612 -5.75 17.39 23.30
N LYS A 613 -6.22 17.93 24.43
CA LYS A 613 -7.61 18.40 24.61
C LYS A 613 -7.99 19.52 23.64
N GLU A 614 -7.00 20.29 23.19
CA GLU A 614 -7.11 21.39 22.25
C GLU A 614 -7.68 20.94 20.90
N ILE A 615 -7.42 19.68 20.48
CA ILE A 615 -8.02 19.12 19.26
C ILE A 615 -9.55 19.11 19.34
N GLY A 616 -10.12 18.99 20.54
CA GLY A 616 -11.57 19.07 20.74
C GLY A 616 -12.19 20.45 20.41
N GLN A 617 -11.37 21.48 20.17
CA GLN A 617 -11.84 22.80 19.73
C GLN A 617 -12.20 22.82 18.24
N LEU A 618 -11.79 21.80 17.47
CA LEU A 618 -12.06 21.66 16.04
C LEU A 618 -13.50 21.22 15.77
N THR A 619 -14.47 22.02 16.19
CA THR A 619 -15.91 21.72 16.06
C THR A 619 -16.40 21.63 14.60
N GLY A 620 -15.60 22.11 13.64
CA GLY A 620 -15.83 21.98 12.20
C GLY A 620 -15.30 20.67 11.59
N LEU A 621 -14.55 19.86 12.35
CA LEU A 621 -13.85 18.69 11.82
C LEU A 621 -14.83 17.59 11.41
N ARG A 622 -14.62 17.05 10.21
CA ARG A 622 -15.44 16.02 9.56
C ARG A 622 -14.67 14.72 9.36
N LEU A 623 -13.36 14.79 9.12
CA LEU A 623 -12.47 13.63 9.02
C LEU A 623 -11.30 13.78 9.99
N LEU A 624 -11.11 12.77 10.85
CA LEU A 624 -9.93 12.60 11.68
C LEU A 624 -9.25 11.26 11.36
N ASP A 625 -8.04 11.33 10.80
CA ASP A 625 -7.23 10.16 10.48
C ASP A 625 -6.00 10.08 11.38
N LEU A 626 -5.95 9.04 12.19
CA LEU A 626 -4.86 8.67 13.10
C LEU A 626 -4.37 7.25 12.78
N SER A 627 -4.57 6.79 11.54
CA SER A 627 -4.16 5.46 11.12
C SER A 627 -2.64 5.31 11.19
N ASN A 628 -2.16 4.14 11.60
CA ASN A 628 -0.74 3.80 11.73
C ASN A 628 0.05 4.71 12.70
N CYS A 629 -0.59 5.47 13.58
CA CYS A 629 0.08 6.19 14.68
C CYS A 629 0.42 5.22 15.83
N TYR A 630 1.39 4.33 15.64
CA TYR A 630 1.73 3.24 16.58
C TYR A 630 2.15 3.70 17.98
N TRP A 631 2.55 4.96 18.13
CA TRP A 631 3.05 5.55 19.38
C TRP A 631 2.01 6.39 20.12
N LEU A 632 0.77 6.43 19.62
CA LEU A 632 -0.31 7.15 20.27
C LEU A 632 -0.72 6.44 21.56
N GLU A 633 -0.27 6.98 22.69
CA GLU A 633 -0.51 6.41 24.02
C GLU A 633 -1.67 7.09 24.74
N VAL A 634 -1.85 8.39 24.50
CA VAL A 634 -2.84 9.22 25.18
C VAL A 634 -3.78 9.87 24.17
N VAL A 635 -5.08 9.68 24.37
CA VAL A 635 -6.12 10.48 23.73
C VAL A 635 -6.85 11.18 24.86
N SER A 636 -6.78 12.51 24.89
CA SER A 636 -7.31 13.27 26.03
C SER A 636 -8.83 13.01 26.17
N PRO A 637 -9.34 12.71 27.38
CA PRO A 637 -10.76 12.40 27.57
C PRO A 637 -11.67 13.52 27.06
N GLY A 638 -12.76 13.14 26.40
CA GLY A 638 -13.75 14.06 25.86
C GLY A 638 -13.39 14.67 24.50
N VAL A 639 -12.14 14.53 24.03
CA VAL A 639 -11.73 15.05 22.71
C VAL A 639 -12.59 14.48 21.61
N ILE A 640 -12.79 13.17 21.59
CA ILE A 640 -13.54 12.54 20.50
C ILE A 640 -15.00 12.98 20.54
N SER A 641 -15.64 12.94 21.72
CA SER A 641 -17.05 13.37 21.88
C SER A 641 -17.30 14.85 21.53
N SER A 642 -16.28 15.71 21.63
CA SER A 642 -16.40 17.14 21.30
C SER A 642 -16.43 17.44 19.80
N LEU A 643 -15.98 16.51 18.95
CA LEU A 643 -15.95 16.64 17.50
C LEU A 643 -17.33 16.34 16.89
N THR A 644 -18.35 17.11 17.28
CA THR A 644 -19.77 16.84 16.98
C THR A 644 -20.16 16.77 15.50
N ARG A 645 -19.28 17.24 14.59
CA ARG A 645 -19.46 17.17 13.12
C ARG A 645 -18.64 16.06 12.46
N LEU A 646 -17.96 15.22 13.26
CA LEU A 646 -17.11 14.17 12.74
C LEU A 646 -17.96 13.13 12.00
N GLU A 647 -17.65 12.92 10.73
CA GLU A 647 -18.30 11.96 9.84
C GLU A 647 -17.45 10.70 9.67
N GLU A 648 -16.12 10.83 9.73
CA GLU A 648 -15.17 9.74 9.51
C GLU A 648 -14.05 9.78 10.57
N LEU A 649 -13.90 8.68 11.32
CA LEU A 649 -12.81 8.48 12.29
C LEU A 649 -12.00 7.24 11.93
N ARG A 650 -10.73 7.44 11.60
CA ARG A 650 -9.79 6.35 11.31
C ARG A 650 -8.68 6.31 12.35
N MET A 651 -8.48 5.16 12.96
CA MET A 651 -7.48 4.87 14.00
C MET A 651 -6.96 3.43 13.82
N ARG A 652 -6.84 3.00 12.56
CA ARG A 652 -6.30 1.68 12.23
C ARG A 652 -4.89 1.55 12.79
N ARG A 653 -4.58 0.47 13.51
CA ARG A 653 -3.20 0.20 13.98
C ARG A 653 -2.56 1.38 14.76
N SER A 654 -3.33 2.14 15.53
CA SER A 654 -2.79 3.24 16.34
C SER A 654 -3.09 3.10 17.83
N PHE A 655 -4.33 3.34 18.24
CA PHE A 655 -4.70 3.46 19.65
C PHE A 655 -5.36 2.19 20.20
N LYS A 656 -4.86 1.72 21.35
CA LYS A 656 -5.38 0.55 22.08
C LYS A 656 -5.75 0.82 23.54
N ASN A 657 -5.42 2.00 24.08
CA ASN A 657 -5.53 2.30 25.52
C ASN A 657 -6.91 2.88 25.91
N TRP A 658 -7.99 2.37 25.30
CA TRP A 658 -9.35 2.80 25.57
C TRP A 658 -9.75 2.55 27.03
N LYS A 659 -10.44 3.52 27.65
CA LYS A 659 -10.85 3.42 29.05
C LYS A 659 -12.37 3.30 29.24
N ALA A 660 -12.73 2.71 30.39
CA ALA A 660 -14.11 2.70 30.86
C ALA A 660 -14.56 4.09 31.31
N ALA A 661 -15.88 4.33 31.30
CA ALA A 661 -16.45 5.60 31.74
C ALA A 661 -16.01 5.94 33.19
N GLY A 662 -15.44 7.13 33.37
CA GLY A 662 -15.01 7.65 34.68
C GLY A 662 -13.52 7.48 35.04
N ASP A 663 -12.72 6.76 34.24
CA ASP A 663 -11.26 6.58 34.48
C ASP A 663 -10.47 7.90 34.30
N GLY A 664 -10.95 8.84 33.47
CA GLY A 664 -10.41 10.21 33.35
C GLY A 664 -8.95 10.32 32.88
N SER A 665 -8.25 9.20 32.69
CA SER A 665 -6.85 9.12 32.27
C SER A 665 -6.68 9.07 30.74
N ASN A 666 -7.69 8.59 30.02
CA ASN A 666 -7.70 8.47 28.56
C ASN A 666 -9.14 8.44 28.02
N ALA A 667 -9.28 8.65 26.70
CA ALA A 667 -10.56 8.55 26.02
C ALA A 667 -11.14 7.13 26.06
N GLY A 668 -12.47 7.06 26.12
CA GLY A 668 -13.20 5.80 26.12
C GLY A 668 -14.07 5.63 24.88
N LEU A 669 -14.35 4.38 24.52
CA LEU A 669 -15.22 4.05 23.37
C LEU A 669 -16.65 4.57 23.54
N PHE A 670 -17.07 4.91 24.76
CA PHE A 670 -18.37 5.53 25.02
C PHE A 670 -18.49 6.94 24.43
N GLU A 671 -17.38 7.65 24.19
CA GLU A 671 -17.38 8.98 23.56
C GLU A 671 -17.90 8.95 22.12
N LEU A 672 -17.80 7.80 21.45
CA LEU A 672 -18.31 7.63 20.08
C LEU A 672 -19.84 7.74 20.01
N LYS A 673 -20.55 7.53 21.13
CA LYS A 673 -22.02 7.66 21.18
C LYS A 673 -22.50 9.09 20.97
N ASP A 674 -21.65 10.07 21.24
CA ASP A 674 -22.00 11.48 21.12
C ASP A 674 -21.83 11.98 19.66
N LEU A 675 -21.28 11.15 18.77
CA LEU A 675 -20.99 11.48 17.38
C LEU A 675 -22.13 11.09 16.43
N SER A 676 -23.21 11.88 16.46
CA SER A 676 -24.41 11.62 15.64
C SER A 676 -24.23 11.64 14.11
N GLN A 677 -23.11 12.18 13.61
CA GLN A 677 -22.81 12.28 12.18
C GLN A 677 -21.81 11.22 11.69
N LEU A 678 -21.28 10.39 12.59
CA LEU A 678 -20.26 9.41 12.27
C LEU A 678 -20.83 8.30 11.37
N THR A 679 -20.33 8.22 10.14
CA THR A 679 -20.76 7.26 9.11
C THR A 679 -19.68 6.21 8.80
N ALA A 680 -18.41 6.55 9.04
CA ALA A 680 -17.27 5.65 8.85
C ALA A 680 -16.39 5.60 10.11
N LEU A 681 -16.12 4.39 10.59
CA LEU A 681 -15.32 4.15 11.79
C LEU A 681 -14.33 3.00 11.56
N GLU A 682 -13.05 3.29 11.75
CA GLU A 682 -11.99 2.27 11.76
C GLU A 682 -11.20 2.39 13.07
N VAL A 683 -11.44 1.51 14.04
CA VAL A 683 -10.74 1.52 15.34
C VAL A 683 -10.27 0.13 15.73
N HIS A 684 -9.18 0.06 16.49
CA HIS A 684 -8.75 -1.18 17.13
C HIS A 684 -9.35 -1.29 18.54
N VAL A 685 -10.11 -2.36 18.76
CA VAL A 685 -10.71 -2.68 20.06
C VAL A 685 -10.01 -3.92 20.61
N PRO A 686 -9.13 -3.79 21.63
CA PRO A 686 -8.33 -4.92 22.12
C PRO A 686 -9.13 -5.94 22.93
N ASN A 687 -10.26 -5.54 23.53
CA ASN A 687 -11.13 -6.42 24.30
C ASN A 687 -12.61 -6.06 24.06
N ALA A 688 -13.48 -7.05 23.91
CA ALA A 688 -14.92 -6.82 23.81
C ALA A 688 -15.53 -6.20 25.08
N ASP A 689 -14.93 -6.42 26.27
CA ASP A 689 -15.48 -5.95 27.54
C ASP A 689 -15.51 -4.41 27.70
N ILE A 690 -14.69 -3.70 26.92
CA ILE A 690 -14.67 -2.22 26.91
C ILE A 690 -15.69 -1.62 25.95
N LEU A 691 -16.38 -2.45 25.16
CA LEU A 691 -17.47 -2.00 24.30
C LEU A 691 -18.69 -1.67 25.16
N PRO A 692 -19.31 -0.49 24.97
CA PRO A 692 -20.61 -0.21 25.55
C PRO A 692 -21.65 -1.27 25.13
N ALA A 693 -22.56 -1.64 26.04
CA ALA A 693 -23.57 -2.68 25.78
C ALA A 693 -24.42 -2.42 24.50
N ASP A 694 -24.62 -1.15 24.15
CA ASP A 694 -25.42 -0.71 22.98
C ASP A 694 -24.55 -0.25 21.80
N PHE A 695 -23.26 -0.59 21.77
CA PHE A 695 -22.31 -0.04 20.79
C PHE A 695 -22.74 -0.28 19.33
N PHE A 696 -23.33 -1.45 19.03
CA PHE A 696 -23.79 -1.81 17.69
C PHE A 696 -25.24 -1.40 17.38
N LEU A 697 -25.93 -0.77 18.32
CA LEU A 697 -27.26 -0.18 18.08
C LEU A 697 -27.18 1.25 17.54
N MET A 698 -25.97 1.75 17.27
CA MET A 698 -25.69 3.10 16.75
C MET A 698 -25.92 3.26 15.23
N SER A 699 -26.73 2.40 14.59
CA SER A 699 -27.04 2.45 13.16
C SER A 699 -28.10 3.48 12.81
#